data_AF-A0AAW1RZY1-F1
#
_entry.id   AF-A0AAW1RZY1-F1
#
_cell.length_a   1.000
_cell.length_b   1.000
_cell.length_c   1.000
_cell.angle_alpha   90.00
_cell.angle_beta   90.00
_cell.angle_gamma   90.00
#
_symmetry.space_group_name_H-M   'P 1'
#
loop_
_entity.id
_entity.type
_entity.pdbx_description
1 polymer ?
#
loop_
_entity_poly.entity_id
_entity_poly.type
_entity_poly.pdbx_seq_one_letter_code
_entity_poly.pdbx_strand_id
1 'polypeptide(L)'
;MQHVRTLAEIPGGRGVGTPGYAAAVQYLLREADKIKLLASARSDLAVEVELQSVSGAMDMHFLKADLTNAYRNLSNVVLALVPAAAARLPALLLGAHFDTTLDTPGASDAAACVGVALEVARLYAADASRTLAAPMIVLLNGGEETFLQGAHGFRAQARWAPRVGAFINLESTGPGGPDFAFQAAGGWPLGAYARSAPHPRGTVVAQDFFRSGLLPADTDFRVFEASLLRGAHGGGKGEALGDAGRPLPGLDLATLLDASAYHTTRDAPERIRPGTLQAMGENVAAVSAEFCRVLSSPVAEAPLSAPGVYVDFLGLRLVTYSGATARALHTTPLGVALALLPRGRRDGKRLGALALSVMLYFSSVAHAVLWPALLGAALAAVTGRPMSWVGHDRAAYFIYAPAALAGMLAPYAVMPTPNPRVCQAREGVAGMALGAAAAAAALAAAGLHSAFVFALWAAVALASLLGSAKAIRGAALAWALACALPALLVVAPGTIALTLHVVQKAGFLGAFGPMVVDAAVGAAIGVGVASLGGLLVPWAACVLRRRLPWLVLGLLLLSVEVGVFHALRYRPYTAHAPKKLFLQRTLRHGEGAGLQASWDAASIDSVPAMAALPAELATRALPGAPDAWLALYPVSNVLQGVSWGASGRAAARWRGTALPALTLLRREAPPEASETGQPPERRTVVRLRLRLQLPDSGWFGALNFTGDIRDWSWTTHFRSGGWRQRERSWRVVRFAGDAGSERWDFWVDVAEAGGGLRVDVAAARGDLDRSAEFPALPDLRRAASQKAKNFSVCEFNIRGGGTAKSDSGGPLLEPFASKFVGVHFSMHYDLPGATMSLANTTVVIQNSVFSRLSFRGQAVLALANSDVTLFNTTFAYNNNSRAGAIYAFDNSNLTVLESKFVNNLGSDGGAITVWNSSLLVNGTTFTNNSAGGTGGALNVNAAANVTVMSSVFVGNEAQNGGGVCLQECVRSSFFDNAFTSNWADKAGGGIFQLKCSGDITDTYFRDNQALNGASVWQNDCKSVIHSGSRFDNNAATQGSAGIELNQCSLDIGFCTFARGRGDKGAAIYMQGTTGNVHDCEFDRNAALSGGAVFRGSSNGNVAGSVFRNNTARQYGGAIYDSHVQGDITGNMFADNACEGGKGATVFRTVSSGSLGTDQGLNADSDVVLDNPAGA
;
A
#
# COMPACT_ATOMS: atom_id res chain seq x y z
N MET A 1 -26.86 10.47 -15.46
CA MET A 1 -27.03 9.06 -15.04
C MET A 1 -26.14 8.09 -15.80
N GLN A 2 -26.05 8.18 -17.13
CA GLN A 2 -25.18 7.28 -17.92
C GLN A 2 -23.71 7.36 -17.46
N HIS A 3 -23.15 8.57 -17.31
CA HIS A 3 -21.79 8.73 -16.78
C HIS A 3 -21.60 8.05 -15.42
N VAL A 4 -22.60 8.15 -14.55
CA VAL A 4 -22.57 7.54 -13.21
C VAL A 4 -22.47 6.02 -13.30
N ARG A 5 -23.30 5.38 -14.12
CA ARG A 5 -23.25 3.93 -14.32
C ARG A 5 -21.91 3.49 -14.90
N THR A 6 -21.48 4.15 -15.98
CA THR A 6 -20.22 3.79 -16.65
C THR A 6 -19.03 3.89 -15.70
N LEU A 7 -18.94 4.95 -14.90
CA LEU A 7 -17.87 5.11 -13.92
C LEU A 7 -18.01 4.11 -12.76
N ALA A 8 -19.21 3.91 -12.21
CA ALA A 8 -19.43 3.06 -11.03
C ALA A 8 -19.27 1.56 -11.33
N GLU A 9 -19.49 1.15 -12.58
CA GLU A 9 -19.42 -0.23 -13.04
C GLU A 9 -18.04 -0.61 -13.59
N ILE A 10 -17.05 0.30 -13.56
CA ILE A 10 -15.68 0.01 -14.01
C ILE A 10 -15.12 -1.18 -13.21
N PRO A 11 -14.70 -2.27 -13.88
CA PRO A 11 -14.12 -3.43 -13.22
C PRO A 11 -12.90 -3.04 -12.38
N GLY A 12 -12.85 -3.53 -11.14
CA GLY A 12 -11.77 -3.22 -10.20
C GLY A 12 -11.94 -1.93 -9.39
N GLY A 13 -12.96 -1.11 -9.69
CA GLY A 13 -13.19 0.18 -9.01
C GLY A 13 -12.18 1.26 -9.39
N ARG A 14 -12.44 2.52 -9.04
CA ARG A 14 -11.63 3.68 -9.48
C ARG A 14 -10.72 4.21 -8.35
N GLY A 15 -10.31 3.35 -7.43
CA GLY A 15 -9.34 3.73 -6.38
C GLY A 15 -7.96 4.00 -6.99
N VAL A 16 -7.21 4.95 -6.43
CA VAL A 16 -5.90 5.35 -6.95
C VAL A 16 -4.99 4.16 -7.23
N GLY A 17 -4.46 4.11 -8.45
CA GLY A 17 -3.51 3.10 -8.93
C GLY A 17 -4.12 1.73 -9.26
N THR A 18 -5.45 1.57 -9.22
CA THR A 18 -6.09 0.38 -9.80
C THR A 18 -6.16 0.49 -11.33
N PRO A 19 -6.29 -0.63 -12.06
CA PRO A 19 -6.60 -0.60 -13.50
C PRO A 19 -7.89 0.18 -13.82
N GLY A 20 -8.85 0.18 -12.88
CA GLY A 20 -10.10 0.93 -13.03
C GLY A 20 -9.93 2.44 -12.91
N TYR A 21 -8.93 2.93 -12.16
CA TYR A 21 -8.57 4.35 -12.13
C TYR A 21 -8.08 4.84 -13.49
N ALA A 22 -7.14 4.10 -14.12
CA ALA A 22 -6.69 4.39 -15.47
C ALA A 22 -7.83 4.31 -16.50
N ALA A 23 -8.71 3.30 -16.39
CA ALA A 23 -9.89 3.18 -17.25
C ALA A 23 -10.86 4.37 -17.08
N ALA A 24 -11.01 4.89 -15.85
CA ALA A 24 -11.80 6.09 -15.59
C ALA A 24 -11.20 7.31 -16.28
N VAL A 25 -9.88 7.55 -16.14
CA VAL A 25 -9.17 8.63 -16.83
C VAL A 25 -9.41 8.56 -18.34
N GLN A 26 -9.26 7.38 -18.94
CA GLN A 26 -9.50 7.19 -20.38
C GLN A 26 -10.95 7.47 -20.77
N TYR A 27 -11.91 7.09 -19.95
CA TYR A 27 -13.31 7.41 -20.18
C TYR A 27 -13.57 8.93 -20.12
N LEU A 28 -13.03 9.60 -19.10
CA LEU A 28 -13.19 11.05 -18.93
C LEU A 28 -12.56 11.83 -20.08
N LEU A 29 -11.37 11.42 -20.55
CA LEU A 29 -10.75 12.03 -21.73
C LEU A 29 -11.61 11.88 -22.98
N ARG A 30 -12.20 10.70 -23.22
CA ARG A 30 -13.13 10.50 -24.35
C ARG A 30 -14.37 11.38 -24.25
N GLU A 31 -14.97 11.51 -23.07
CA GLU A 31 -16.12 12.40 -22.89
C GLU A 31 -15.73 13.88 -23.02
N ALA A 32 -14.55 14.27 -22.54
CA ALA A 32 -14.00 15.60 -22.71
C ALA A 32 -13.75 15.95 -24.19
N ASP A 33 -13.18 15.03 -24.96
CA ASP A 33 -12.95 15.21 -26.40
C ASP A 33 -14.25 15.30 -27.18
N LYS A 34 -15.30 14.57 -26.78
CA LYS A 34 -16.64 14.74 -27.36
C LYS A 34 -17.19 16.13 -27.11
N ILE A 35 -17.04 16.67 -25.89
CA ILE A 35 -17.44 18.04 -25.55
C ILE A 35 -16.65 19.06 -26.37
N LYS A 36 -15.33 18.86 -26.53
CA LYS A 36 -14.48 19.69 -27.39
C LYS A 36 -14.93 19.66 -28.85
N LEU A 37 -15.27 18.48 -29.37
CA LEU A 37 -15.80 18.33 -30.73
C LEU A 37 -17.14 19.06 -30.91
N LEU A 38 -18.05 18.96 -29.93
CA LEU A 38 -19.31 19.69 -29.96
C LEU A 38 -19.08 21.21 -30.03
N ALA A 39 -18.12 21.73 -29.27
CA ALA A 39 -17.78 23.15 -29.27
C ALA A 39 -17.08 23.61 -30.58
N SER A 40 -16.51 22.70 -31.38
CA SER A 40 -15.85 23.08 -32.65
C SER A 40 -16.80 23.71 -33.68
N ALA A 41 -18.12 23.51 -33.52
CA ALA A 41 -19.15 24.17 -34.31
C ALA A 41 -19.38 25.64 -33.91
N ARG A 42 -18.72 26.13 -32.85
CA ARG A 42 -18.88 27.47 -32.29
C ARG A 42 -17.65 28.34 -32.57
N SER A 43 -17.88 29.57 -33.01
CA SER A 43 -16.80 30.57 -33.17
C SER A 43 -16.53 31.38 -31.90
N ASP A 44 -17.45 31.36 -30.93
CA ASP A 44 -17.40 32.18 -29.73
C ASP A 44 -16.79 31.46 -28.51
N LEU A 45 -16.61 30.14 -28.58
CA LEU A 45 -16.16 29.30 -27.48
C LEU A 45 -15.05 28.33 -27.92
N ALA A 46 -13.88 28.42 -27.30
CA ALA A 46 -12.82 27.42 -27.44
C ALA A 46 -12.88 26.42 -26.27
N VAL A 47 -12.61 25.15 -26.54
CA VAL A 47 -12.50 24.11 -25.51
C VAL A 47 -11.13 23.44 -25.60
N GLU A 48 -10.37 23.52 -24.51
CA GLU A 48 -9.12 22.79 -24.34
C GLU A 48 -9.32 21.63 -23.37
N VAL A 49 -8.69 20.48 -23.69
CA VAL A 49 -8.67 19.28 -22.85
C VAL A 49 -7.22 18.99 -22.52
N GLU A 50 -6.95 18.73 -21.26
CA GLU A 50 -5.61 18.47 -20.74
C GLU A 50 -5.63 17.33 -19.73
N LEU A 51 -4.82 16.30 -19.98
CA LEU A 51 -4.46 15.31 -18.97
C LEU A 51 -3.24 15.84 -18.21
N GLN A 52 -3.40 16.09 -16.93
CA GLN A 52 -2.29 16.47 -16.05
C GLN A 52 -1.81 15.28 -15.26
N SER A 53 -0.48 15.14 -15.19
CA SER A 53 0.21 14.27 -14.23
C SER A 53 0.81 15.15 -13.14
N VAL A 54 0.42 14.92 -11.89
CA VAL A 54 0.85 15.73 -10.74
C VAL A 54 1.58 14.90 -9.70
N SER A 55 2.65 15.47 -9.12
CA SER A 55 3.44 14.84 -8.06
C SER A 55 3.83 15.86 -7.01
N GLY A 56 3.71 15.55 -5.73
CA GLY A 56 3.99 16.51 -4.66
C GLY A 56 3.83 15.92 -3.28
N ALA A 57 3.86 16.78 -2.27
CA ALA A 57 3.54 16.42 -0.91
C ALA A 57 2.88 17.61 -0.22
N MET A 58 1.97 17.35 0.73
CA MET A 58 1.38 18.39 1.56
C MET A 58 1.29 17.93 3.01
N ASP A 59 1.59 18.83 3.95
CA ASP A 59 1.42 18.57 5.36
C ASP A 59 -0.04 18.81 5.78
N MET A 60 -0.58 17.89 6.56
CA MET A 60 -1.96 17.92 7.03
C MET A 60 -2.04 17.56 8.52
N HIS A 61 -2.99 18.17 9.21
CA HIS A 61 -3.38 17.77 10.55
C HIS A 61 -4.71 17.02 10.46
N PHE A 62 -4.70 15.72 10.73
CA PHE A 62 -5.87 14.85 10.60
C PHE A 62 -6.00 13.96 11.84
N LEU A 63 -7.20 13.91 12.44
CA LEU A 63 -7.48 13.11 13.66
C LEU A 63 -6.45 13.33 14.80
N LYS A 64 -5.99 14.57 15.00
CA LYS A 64 -4.96 14.96 15.99
C LYS A 64 -3.53 14.47 15.68
N ALA A 65 -3.28 13.91 14.51
CA ALA A 65 -1.95 13.53 14.04
C ALA A 65 -1.47 14.47 12.92
N ASP A 66 -0.18 14.80 12.96
CA ASP A 66 0.49 15.50 11.88
C ASP A 66 1.01 14.46 10.90
N LEU A 67 0.55 14.53 9.65
CA LEU A 67 0.95 13.62 8.58
C LEU A 67 1.40 14.42 7.36
N THR A 68 2.37 13.89 6.63
CA THR A 68 2.70 14.37 5.30
C THR A 68 2.05 13.46 4.27
N ASN A 69 1.21 14.02 3.41
CA ASN A 69 0.56 13.30 2.35
C ASN A 69 1.30 13.49 1.03
N ALA A 70 2.04 12.48 0.61
CA ALA A 70 2.80 12.48 -0.62
C ALA A 70 2.09 11.75 -1.75
N TYR A 71 2.28 12.23 -2.96
CA TYR A 71 1.68 11.65 -4.15
C TYR A 71 2.59 11.76 -5.37
N ARG A 72 2.48 10.78 -6.28
CA ARG A 72 3.27 10.74 -7.51
C ARG A 72 2.43 10.26 -8.70
N ASN A 73 2.59 10.98 -9.80
CA ASN A 73 1.98 10.70 -11.09
C ASN A 73 0.46 10.53 -11.03
N LEU A 74 -0.24 11.31 -10.19
CA LEU A 74 -1.70 11.27 -10.17
C LEU A 74 -2.27 11.99 -11.39
N SER A 75 -3.39 11.47 -11.89
CA SER A 75 -4.05 12.00 -13.07
C SER A 75 -5.16 12.98 -12.68
N ASN A 76 -5.15 14.15 -13.32
CA ASN A 76 -6.30 15.05 -13.37
C ASN A 76 -6.72 15.24 -14.84
N VAL A 77 -8.03 15.25 -15.09
CA VAL A 77 -8.58 15.59 -16.41
C VAL A 77 -9.19 16.99 -16.32
N VAL A 78 -8.64 17.92 -17.12
CA VAL A 78 -9.01 19.33 -17.10
C VAL A 78 -9.67 19.69 -18.43
N LEU A 79 -10.86 20.30 -18.36
CA LEU A 79 -11.53 20.89 -19.52
C LEU A 79 -11.64 22.40 -19.31
N ALA A 80 -11.02 23.20 -20.17
CA ALA A 80 -11.12 24.66 -20.11
C ALA A 80 -12.04 25.17 -21.23
N LEU A 81 -13.21 25.68 -20.85
CA LEU A 81 -14.16 26.36 -21.72
C LEU A 81 -13.82 27.85 -21.71
N VAL A 82 -13.26 28.34 -22.82
CA VAL A 82 -12.70 29.69 -22.97
C VAL A 82 -13.53 30.49 -23.98
N PRO A 83 -14.44 31.36 -23.52
CA PRO A 83 -15.17 32.26 -24.40
C PRO A 83 -14.22 33.28 -25.02
N ALA A 84 -14.26 33.45 -26.34
CA ALA A 84 -13.30 34.27 -27.10
C ALA A 84 -13.27 35.73 -26.61
N ALA A 85 -14.45 36.31 -26.33
CA ALA A 85 -14.57 37.70 -25.86
C ALA A 85 -14.05 37.93 -24.43
N ALA A 86 -13.96 36.88 -23.63
CA ALA A 86 -13.61 36.94 -22.21
C ALA A 86 -12.35 36.11 -21.87
N ALA A 87 -11.56 35.76 -22.88
CA ALA A 87 -10.42 34.84 -22.75
C ALA A 87 -9.36 35.29 -21.73
N ARG A 88 -9.29 36.58 -21.37
CA ARG A 88 -8.35 37.15 -20.39
C ARG A 88 -8.89 37.27 -18.97
N LEU A 89 -10.20 37.07 -18.74
CA LEU A 89 -10.81 37.20 -17.41
C LEU A 89 -10.42 36.03 -16.47
N PRO A 90 -10.52 36.20 -15.13
CA PRO A 90 -10.37 35.08 -14.21
C PRO A 90 -11.39 33.98 -14.48
N ALA A 91 -11.01 32.73 -14.24
CA ALA A 91 -11.83 31.56 -14.53
C ALA A 91 -12.60 31.07 -13.30
N LEU A 92 -13.80 30.53 -13.51
CA LEU A 92 -14.49 29.67 -12.55
C LEU A 92 -13.86 28.27 -12.58
N LEU A 93 -13.51 27.70 -11.43
CA LEU A 93 -13.18 26.30 -11.28
C LEU A 93 -14.40 25.50 -10.83
N LEU A 94 -14.89 24.58 -11.65
CA LEU A 94 -15.90 23.59 -11.28
C LEU A 94 -15.19 22.26 -10.99
N GLY A 95 -15.08 21.90 -9.72
CA GLY A 95 -14.33 20.72 -9.25
C GLY A 95 -15.24 19.55 -8.89
N ALA A 96 -14.80 18.34 -9.26
CA ALA A 96 -15.35 17.08 -8.78
C ALA A 96 -14.26 15.99 -8.85
N HIS A 97 -14.15 15.13 -7.84
CA HIS A 97 -13.18 14.04 -7.88
C HIS A 97 -13.74 12.80 -8.58
N PHE A 98 -12.90 12.05 -9.30
CA PHE A 98 -13.34 10.84 -10.03
C PHE A 98 -12.89 9.53 -9.39
N ASP A 99 -11.92 9.57 -8.48
CA ASP A 99 -11.52 8.39 -7.72
C ASP A 99 -12.62 7.94 -6.76
N THR A 100 -12.44 6.75 -6.19
CA THR A 100 -13.37 6.17 -5.23
C THR A 100 -12.64 5.67 -4.02
N THR A 101 -13.31 5.70 -2.86
CA THR A 101 -12.88 4.94 -1.69
C THR A 101 -12.59 3.48 -2.08
N LEU A 102 -11.70 2.86 -1.33
CA LEU A 102 -11.38 1.45 -1.39
C LEU A 102 -12.62 0.52 -1.43
N ASP A 103 -12.72 -0.23 -2.53
CA ASP A 103 -13.73 -1.25 -2.86
C ASP A 103 -15.19 -0.73 -2.81
N THR A 104 -15.41 0.51 -3.24
CA THR A 104 -16.75 1.08 -3.45
C THR A 104 -16.99 1.39 -4.94
N PRO A 105 -18.24 1.32 -5.44
CA PRO A 105 -18.56 1.82 -6.78
C PRO A 105 -18.44 3.35 -6.89
N GLY A 106 -18.64 4.06 -5.77
CA GLY A 106 -18.59 5.52 -5.71
C GLY A 106 -19.57 6.16 -6.69
N ALA A 107 -20.82 5.68 -6.71
CA ALA A 107 -21.84 6.13 -7.64
C ALA A 107 -22.32 7.54 -7.31
N SER A 108 -22.59 7.82 -6.03
CA SER A 108 -22.81 9.20 -5.59
C SER A 108 -21.50 9.90 -5.29
N ASP A 109 -20.49 9.17 -4.83
CA ASP A 109 -19.22 9.67 -4.28
C ASP A 109 -17.99 9.23 -5.11
N ALA A 110 -17.59 9.95 -6.15
CA ALA A 110 -18.26 11.13 -6.70
C ALA A 110 -18.59 11.03 -8.20
N ALA A 111 -18.94 9.83 -8.71
CA ALA A 111 -19.35 9.67 -10.11
C ALA A 111 -20.56 10.53 -10.49
N ALA A 112 -21.48 10.77 -9.55
CA ALA A 112 -22.59 11.71 -9.70
C ALA A 112 -22.10 13.14 -9.96
N CYS A 113 -21.17 13.63 -9.13
CA CYS A 113 -20.59 14.96 -9.24
C CYS A 113 -19.84 15.13 -10.58
N VAL A 114 -19.01 14.14 -10.95
CA VAL A 114 -18.31 14.11 -12.25
C VAL A 114 -19.29 14.13 -13.40
N GLY A 115 -20.37 13.33 -13.33
CA GLY A 115 -21.41 13.30 -14.33
C GLY A 115 -22.13 14.66 -14.47
N VAL A 116 -22.40 15.35 -13.36
CA VAL A 116 -22.97 16.70 -13.37
C VAL A 116 -22.00 17.70 -14.00
N ALA A 117 -20.73 17.69 -13.60
CA ALA A 117 -19.72 18.61 -14.13
C ALA A 117 -19.53 18.45 -15.66
N LEU A 118 -19.47 17.21 -16.15
CA LEU A 118 -19.42 16.90 -17.59
C LEU A 118 -20.66 17.39 -18.33
N GLU A 119 -21.86 17.16 -17.78
CA GLU A 119 -23.10 17.61 -18.42
C GLU A 119 -23.23 19.13 -18.43
N VAL A 120 -22.79 19.83 -17.39
CA VAL A 120 -22.73 21.30 -17.38
C VAL A 120 -21.79 21.80 -18.48
N ALA A 121 -20.60 21.23 -18.64
CA ALA A 121 -19.70 21.56 -19.75
C ALA A 121 -20.33 21.25 -21.12
N ARG A 122 -20.97 20.09 -21.27
CA ARG A 122 -21.65 19.69 -22.51
C ARG A 122 -22.77 20.66 -22.88
N LEU A 123 -23.55 21.16 -21.92
CA LEU A 123 -24.61 22.14 -22.16
C LEU A 123 -24.06 23.42 -22.79
N TYR A 124 -22.95 23.97 -22.26
CA TYR A 124 -22.33 25.16 -22.85
C TYR A 124 -21.60 24.88 -24.18
N ALA A 125 -21.06 23.68 -24.37
CA ALA A 125 -20.45 23.32 -25.65
C ALA A 125 -21.48 23.14 -26.78
N ALA A 126 -22.64 22.53 -26.48
CA ALA A 126 -23.62 22.12 -27.49
C ALA A 126 -24.70 23.16 -27.81
N ASP A 127 -25.06 24.03 -26.87
CA ASP A 127 -26.16 24.99 -27.02
C ASP A 127 -25.63 26.42 -27.24
N ALA A 128 -25.67 26.88 -28.49
CA ALA A 128 -25.21 28.22 -28.88
C ALA A 128 -25.98 29.36 -28.18
N SER A 129 -27.19 29.11 -27.67
CA SER A 129 -27.95 30.12 -26.91
C SER A 129 -27.36 30.37 -25.51
N ARG A 130 -26.51 29.47 -25.03
CA ARG A 130 -25.80 29.59 -23.75
C ARG A 130 -24.40 30.13 -23.98
N THR A 131 -24.12 31.28 -23.37
CA THR A 131 -22.81 31.95 -23.41
C THR A 131 -22.21 32.05 -22.01
N LEU A 132 -20.89 31.87 -21.91
CA LEU A 132 -20.15 32.05 -20.65
C LEU A 132 -19.57 33.47 -20.59
N ALA A 133 -19.83 34.19 -19.50
CA ALA A 133 -19.32 35.55 -19.30
C ALA A 133 -17.83 35.59 -18.89
N ALA A 134 -17.28 34.47 -18.43
CA ALA A 134 -15.89 34.28 -18.08
C ALA A 134 -15.49 32.82 -18.36
N PRO A 135 -14.19 32.49 -18.45
CA PRO A 135 -13.75 31.12 -18.65
C PRO A 135 -14.20 30.19 -17.52
N MET A 136 -14.48 28.94 -17.85
CA MET A 136 -14.82 27.90 -16.88
C MET A 136 -13.87 26.72 -17.06
N ILE A 137 -13.20 26.34 -15.99
CA ILE A 137 -12.30 25.18 -15.89
C ILE A 137 -13.07 24.11 -15.14
N VAL A 138 -13.39 23.00 -15.82
CA VAL A 138 -13.87 21.79 -15.16
C VAL A 138 -12.66 20.94 -14.80
N LEU A 139 -12.47 20.73 -13.50
CA LEU A 139 -11.41 19.90 -12.94
C LEU A 139 -12.01 18.59 -12.45
N LEU A 140 -11.63 17.50 -13.12
CA LEU A 140 -11.93 16.15 -12.71
C LEU A 140 -10.64 15.56 -12.13
N ASN A 141 -10.45 15.71 -10.82
CA ASN A 141 -9.21 15.32 -10.14
C ASN A 141 -9.29 13.92 -9.56
N GLY A 142 -8.12 13.29 -9.38
CA GLY A 142 -8.02 12.00 -8.71
C GLY A 142 -7.22 12.07 -7.42
N GLY A 143 -7.51 11.17 -6.49
CA GLY A 143 -6.84 11.08 -5.19
C GLY A 143 -7.43 12.00 -4.12
N GLU A 144 -8.71 12.35 -4.22
CA GLU A 144 -9.46 12.97 -3.12
C GLU A 144 -9.52 12.01 -1.93
N GLU A 145 -9.81 10.73 -2.21
CA GLU A 145 -10.06 9.68 -1.22
C GLU A 145 -8.76 9.21 -0.54
N THR A 146 -7.63 9.51 -1.18
CA THR A 146 -6.27 9.43 -0.62
C THR A 146 -5.82 10.76 0.00
N PHE A 147 -6.78 11.59 0.40
CA PHE A 147 -6.69 12.92 1.00
C PHE A 147 -6.23 14.01 0.02
N LEU A 148 -7.14 14.46 -0.85
CA LEU A 148 -7.09 15.73 -1.63
C LEU A 148 -5.87 15.94 -2.55
N GLN A 149 -5.20 14.86 -2.95
CA GLN A 149 -3.89 14.90 -3.59
C GLN A 149 -3.96 15.52 -5.00
N GLY A 150 -4.97 15.16 -5.79
CA GLY A 150 -5.16 15.69 -7.15
C GLY A 150 -5.47 17.17 -7.18
N ALA A 151 -6.34 17.65 -6.28
CA ALA A 151 -6.64 19.07 -6.16
C ALA A 151 -5.41 19.87 -5.71
N HIS A 152 -4.63 19.34 -4.77
CA HIS A 152 -3.37 19.97 -4.35
C HIS A 152 -2.38 20.04 -5.52
N GLY A 153 -2.22 18.94 -6.26
CA GLY A 153 -1.40 18.89 -7.47
C GLY A 153 -1.83 19.90 -8.53
N PHE A 154 -3.13 20.05 -8.77
CA PHE A 154 -3.65 21.09 -9.68
C PHE A 154 -3.24 22.48 -9.18
N ARG A 155 -3.50 22.80 -7.91
CA ARG A 155 -3.19 24.10 -7.32
C ARG A 155 -1.70 24.46 -7.43
N ALA A 156 -0.84 23.46 -7.23
CA ALA A 156 0.60 23.65 -7.18
C ALA A 156 1.28 23.68 -8.56
N GLN A 157 0.76 22.94 -9.55
CA GLN A 157 1.49 22.63 -10.79
C GLN A 157 0.73 22.97 -12.08
N ALA A 158 -0.60 23.14 -12.02
CA ALA A 158 -1.39 23.35 -13.23
C ALA A 158 -1.15 24.72 -13.86
N ARG A 159 -1.00 24.75 -15.19
CA ARG A 159 -0.94 26.01 -15.97
C ARG A 159 -2.19 26.91 -15.77
N TRP A 160 -3.33 26.29 -15.47
CA TRP A 160 -4.59 26.99 -15.27
C TRP A 160 -4.79 27.53 -13.84
N ALA A 161 -4.07 27.01 -12.85
CA ALA A 161 -4.28 27.37 -11.44
C ALA A 161 -4.16 28.88 -11.17
N PRO A 162 -3.16 29.62 -11.70
CA PRO A 162 -3.06 31.06 -11.50
C PRO A 162 -4.26 31.86 -12.07
N ARG A 163 -5.00 31.29 -13.02
CA ARG A 163 -6.15 31.94 -13.66
C ARG A 163 -7.44 31.78 -12.88
N VAL A 164 -7.50 30.87 -11.91
CA VAL A 164 -8.73 30.62 -11.14
C VAL A 164 -9.05 31.83 -10.26
N GLY A 165 -10.25 32.39 -10.44
CA GLY A 165 -10.77 33.50 -9.65
C GLY A 165 -11.79 33.09 -8.59
N ALA A 166 -12.52 31.99 -8.82
CA ALA A 166 -13.49 31.43 -7.88
C ALA A 166 -13.68 29.94 -8.13
N PHE A 167 -14.31 29.23 -7.20
CA PHE A 167 -14.57 27.79 -7.37
C PHE A 167 -15.94 27.32 -6.86
N ILE A 168 -16.41 26.20 -7.41
CA ILE A 168 -17.53 25.40 -6.93
C ILE A 168 -17.00 23.98 -6.81
N ASN A 169 -16.97 23.43 -5.61
CA ASN A 169 -16.61 22.04 -5.36
C ASN A 169 -17.89 21.20 -5.23
N LEU A 170 -17.94 20.07 -5.92
CA LEU A 170 -19.08 19.15 -5.89
C LEU A 170 -18.72 17.87 -5.14
N GLU A 171 -19.56 17.52 -4.19
CA GLU A 171 -19.35 16.42 -3.28
C GLU A 171 -20.60 15.58 -3.04
N SER A 172 -20.42 14.43 -2.40
CA SER A 172 -21.54 13.61 -1.97
C SER A 172 -21.23 12.88 -0.68
N THR A 173 -22.14 12.99 0.28
CA THR A 173 -22.11 12.15 1.47
C THR A 173 -23.22 11.09 1.47
N GLY A 174 -23.89 10.91 0.33
CA GLY A 174 -24.94 9.93 0.14
C GLY A 174 -25.76 10.14 -1.13
N PRO A 175 -26.47 9.10 -1.61
CA PRO A 175 -27.14 9.09 -2.90
C PRO A 175 -28.50 9.83 -2.91
N GLY A 176 -28.85 10.57 -1.85
CA GLY A 176 -30.17 11.14 -1.67
C GLY A 176 -30.22 12.65 -1.45
N GLY A 177 -31.27 13.26 -2.00
CA GLY A 177 -31.61 14.68 -1.79
C GLY A 177 -31.01 15.59 -2.86
N PRO A 178 -31.47 16.86 -2.95
CA PRO A 178 -30.73 17.89 -3.67
C PRO A 178 -29.42 18.22 -2.95
N ASP A 179 -28.51 18.90 -3.66
CA ASP A 179 -27.26 19.40 -3.11
C ASP A 179 -27.51 20.48 -2.04
N PHE A 180 -26.57 20.59 -1.11
CA PHE A 180 -26.63 21.46 0.04
C PHE A 180 -25.32 22.23 0.14
N ALA A 181 -25.38 23.56 0.22
CA ALA A 181 -24.23 24.39 0.53
C ALA A 181 -23.88 24.23 2.01
N PHE A 182 -22.83 23.48 2.30
CA PHE A 182 -22.38 23.20 3.67
C PHE A 182 -21.11 23.97 4.02
N GLN A 183 -20.32 24.37 3.03
CA GLN A 183 -19.22 25.32 3.20
C GLN A 183 -19.23 26.46 2.18
N ALA A 184 -18.70 27.62 2.59
CA ALA A 184 -18.53 28.77 1.73
C ALA A 184 -17.26 29.58 2.07
N ALA A 185 -16.60 30.08 1.04
CA ALA A 185 -15.44 30.95 1.10
C ALA A 185 -15.76 32.31 0.47
N GLY A 186 -15.52 33.40 1.17
CA GLY A 186 -15.88 34.74 0.68
C GLY A 186 -17.37 35.09 0.86
N GLY A 187 -17.72 36.36 0.69
CA GLY A 187 -19.08 36.87 0.90
C GLY A 187 -20.01 36.79 -0.31
N TRP A 188 -19.50 37.06 -1.51
CA TRP A 188 -20.33 37.09 -2.73
C TRP A 188 -20.82 35.71 -3.23
N PRO A 189 -20.07 34.58 -3.05
CA PRO A 189 -20.49 33.27 -3.58
C PRO A 189 -21.86 32.81 -3.06
N LEU A 190 -22.13 33.02 -1.77
CA LEU A 190 -23.43 32.72 -1.18
C LEU A 190 -24.56 33.56 -1.77
N GLY A 191 -24.31 34.83 -2.04
CA GLY A 191 -25.27 35.72 -2.69
C GLY A 191 -25.56 35.31 -4.13
N ALA A 192 -24.52 34.87 -4.87
CA ALA A 192 -24.68 34.30 -6.21
C ALA A 192 -25.53 33.02 -6.16
N TYR A 193 -25.21 32.09 -5.27
CA TYR A 193 -25.97 30.85 -5.08
C TYR A 193 -27.43 31.11 -4.72
N ALA A 194 -27.69 31.96 -3.73
CA ALA A 194 -29.05 32.28 -3.26
C ALA A 194 -29.95 32.90 -4.34
N ARG A 195 -29.39 33.62 -5.32
CA ARG A 195 -30.16 34.29 -6.38
C ARG A 195 -30.31 33.46 -7.66
N SER A 196 -29.40 32.51 -7.91
CA SER A 196 -29.33 31.81 -9.21
C SER A 196 -29.71 30.34 -9.14
N ALA A 197 -29.42 29.64 -8.04
CA ALA A 197 -29.78 28.23 -7.90
C ALA A 197 -31.31 28.05 -7.88
N PRO A 198 -31.89 27.17 -8.71
CA PRO A 198 -33.33 26.89 -8.69
C PRO A 198 -33.83 26.26 -7.39
N HIS A 199 -33.00 25.44 -6.74
CA HIS A 199 -33.32 24.72 -5.50
C HIS A 199 -32.26 25.00 -4.43
N PRO A 200 -32.09 26.26 -3.98
CA PRO A 200 -30.97 26.64 -3.13
C PRO A 200 -31.16 26.09 -1.71
N ARG A 201 -30.16 25.38 -1.18
CA ARG A 201 -30.19 24.87 0.20
C ARG A 201 -28.85 25.08 0.90
N GLY A 202 -28.90 25.40 2.19
CA GLY A 202 -27.68 25.63 2.96
C GLY A 202 -27.97 26.05 4.40
N THR A 203 -27.00 25.86 5.28
CA THR A 203 -27.05 26.40 6.63
C THR A 203 -25.66 26.75 7.15
N VAL A 204 -25.52 27.94 7.74
CA VAL A 204 -24.28 28.38 8.38
C VAL A 204 -23.90 27.53 9.59
N VAL A 205 -24.85 26.80 10.18
CA VAL A 205 -24.56 25.86 11.28
C VAL A 205 -23.61 24.76 10.80
N ALA A 206 -23.73 24.31 9.55
CA ALA A 206 -22.81 23.33 8.97
C ALA A 206 -21.40 23.93 8.84
N GLN A 207 -21.27 25.15 8.30
CA GLN A 207 -19.99 25.86 8.17
C GLN A 207 -19.27 26.00 9.51
N ASP A 208 -19.97 26.45 10.55
CA ASP A 208 -19.35 26.61 11.88
C ASP A 208 -18.92 25.27 12.47
N PHE A 209 -19.66 24.18 12.17
CA PHE A 209 -19.31 22.84 12.61
C PHE A 209 -18.05 22.31 11.91
N PHE A 210 -17.92 22.48 10.59
CA PHE A 210 -16.70 22.15 9.85
C PHE A 210 -15.50 23.01 10.30
N ARG A 211 -15.68 24.32 10.43
CA ARG A 211 -14.63 25.25 10.90
C ARG A 211 -14.13 24.98 12.32
N SER A 212 -14.98 24.40 13.17
CA SER A 212 -14.60 24.07 14.55
C SER A 212 -13.60 22.92 14.66
N GLY A 213 -13.41 22.13 13.59
CA GLY A 213 -12.58 20.92 13.62
C GLY A 213 -13.18 19.76 14.42
N LEU A 214 -14.44 19.86 14.85
CA LEU A 214 -15.15 18.78 15.56
C LEU A 214 -15.49 17.59 14.65
N LEU A 215 -15.60 17.82 13.34
CA LEU A 215 -15.72 16.76 12.34
C LEU A 215 -14.35 16.47 11.72
N PRO A 216 -13.85 15.23 11.79
CA PRO A 216 -12.63 14.82 11.11
C PRO A 216 -12.92 14.48 9.64
N ALA A 217 -13.41 15.45 8.87
CA ALA A 217 -13.68 15.33 7.45
C ALA A 217 -13.21 16.60 6.72
N ASP A 218 -12.63 16.42 5.55
CA ASP A 218 -12.21 17.49 4.63
C ASP A 218 -12.64 17.10 3.21
N THR A 219 -12.65 18.08 2.31
CA THR A 219 -12.95 17.94 0.88
C THR A 219 -11.96 18.79 0.08
N ASP A 220 -11.97 18.67 -1.24
CA ASP A 220 -11.12 19.49 -2.13
C ASP A 220 -11.34 21.01 -1.95
N PHE A 221 -12.50 21.42 -1.38
CA PHE A 221 -12.76 22.81 -0.96
C PHE A 221 -11.63 23.40 -0.12
N ARG A 222 -11.05 22.60 0.79
CA ARG A 222 -9.95 23.04 1.68
C ARG A 222 -8.72 23.47 0.89
N VAL A 223 -8.41 22.77 -0.19
CA VAL A 223 -7.27 23.10 -1.06
C VAL A 223 -7.52 24.40 -1.81
N PHE A 224 -8.75 24.65 -2.25
CA PHE A 224 -9.07 25.83 -3.05
C PHE A 224 -9.30 27.11 -2.24
N GLU A 225 -9.88 27.02 -1.03
CA GLU A 225 -10.13 28.16 -0.14
C GLU A 225 -8.84 28.73 0.46
N ALA A 226 -7.85 27.86 0.72
CA ALA A 226 -6.47 28.19 1.10
C ALA A 226 -6.28 29.13 2.33
N SER A 227 -7.12 29.02 3.35
CA SER A 227 -6.77 29.50 4.71
C SER A 227 -5.87 28.51 5.49
N LEU A 228 -5.76 27.25 5.04
CA LEU A 228 -5.08 26.15 5.76
C LEU A 228 -3.70 25.72 5.21
N LEU A 229 -3.25 26.27 4.07
CA LEU A 229 -1.85 26.15 3.63
C LEU A 229 -0.89 26.89 4.57
N ARG A 230 -1.42 27.72 5.47
CA ARG A 230 -0.77 28.10 6.73
C ARG A 230 -1.52 27.34 7.82
N GLY A 231 -0.83 26.44 8.51
CA GLY A 231 -1.46 25.49 9.43
C GLY A 231 -2.53 26.11 10.34
N ALA A 232 -3.58 25.34 10.63
CA ALA A 232 -4.73 25.71 11.47
C ALA A 232 -4.38 26.33 12.85
N HIS A 233 -3.10 26.33 13.22
CA HIS A 233 -2.53 26.98 14.39
C HIS A 233 -1.34 27.88 14.01
N GLY A 234 -1.59 28.98 13.29
CA GLY A 234 -0.89 30.27 13.43
C GLY A 234 0.65 30.35 13.42
N GLY A 235 1.40 29.31 13.03
CA GLY A 235 2.85 29.27 13.24
C GLY A 235 3.71 28.73 12.10
N GLY A 236 3.12 28.32 10.98
CA GLY A 236 3.82 27.63 9.90
C GLY A 236 4.01 28.42 8.63
N LYS A 237 5.26 28.53 8.14
CA LYS A 237 5.52 28.77 6.72
C LYS A 237 5.20 27.47 5.97
N GLY A 238 3.97 27.30 5.51
CA GLY A 238 3.64 26.24 4.55
C GLY A 238 4.33 26.46 3.21
N GLU A 239 4.29 25.46 2.33
CA GLU A 239 4.80 25.58 0.96
C GLU A 239 4.28 26.86 0.29
N ALA A 240 5.19 27.67 -0.24
CA ALA A 240 4.81 28.86 -0.98
C ALA A 240 4.28 28.42 -2.36
N LEU A 241 2.97 28.24 -2.49
CA LEU A 241 2.29 28.03 -3.79
C LEU A 241 2.32 29.27 -4.71
N GLY A 242 3.21 30.24 -4.47
CA GLY A 242 3.30 31.49 -5.23
C GLY A 242 1.95 32.22 -5.35
N ASP A 243 1.71 32.82 -6.52
CA ASP A 243 0.45 33.51 -6.85
C ASP A 243 -0.78 32.57 -6.87
N ALA A 244 -0.57 31.25 -7.04
CA ALA A 244 -1.63 30.24 -6.97
C ALA A 244 -2.07 29.96 -5.51
N GLY A 245 -1.28 30.36 -4.50
CA GLY A 245 -1.58 30.22 -3.08
C GLY A 245 -2.56 31.25 -2.51
N ARG A 246 -3.09 32.17 -3.32
CA ARG A 246 -4.09 33.14 -2.85
C ARG A 246 -5.39 32.43 -2.44
N PRO A 247 -6.02 32.81 -1.31
CA PRO A 247 -7.35 32.30 -0.97
C PRO A 247 -8.36 32.58 -2.09
N LEU A 248 -9.24 31.62 -2.40
CA LEU A 248 -10.31 31.84 -3.38
C LEU A 248 -11.69 31.93 -2.73
N PRO A 249 -12.59 32.76 -3.29
CA PRO A 249 -14.01 32.66 -3.02
C PRO A 249 -14.60 31.40 -3.68
N GLY A 250 -15.53 30.74 -3.00
CA GLY A 250 -16.16 29.53 -3.54
C GLY A 250 -17.20 28.88 -2.65
N LEU A 251 -17.75 27.76 -3.12
CA LEU A 251 -18.79 26.98 -2.46
C LEU A 251 -18.42 25.49 -2.44
N ASP A 252 -18.87 24.81 -1.40
CA ASP A 252 -18.87 23.36 -1.31
C ASP A 252 -20.32 22.86 -1.28
N LEU A 253 -20.69 22.08 -2.29
CA LEU A 253 -22.06 21.59 -2.50
C LEU A 253 -22.07 20.07 -2.40
N ALA A 254 -22.83 19.51 -1.44
CA ALA A 254 -22.94 18.06 -1.30
C ALA A 254 -24.37 17.56 -1.16
N THR A 255 -24.65 16.35 -1.66
CA THR A 255 -25.82 15.59 -1.24
C THR A 255 -25.61 15.06 0.19
N LEU A 256 -26.63 15.20 1.04
CA LEU A 256 -26.51 14.93 2.49
C LEU A 256 -27.37 13.76 3.00
N LEU A 257 -28.32 13.26 2.21
CA LEU A 257 -29.25 12.22 2.67
C LEU A 257 -28.76 10.82 2.26
N ASP A 258 -29.13 9.86 3.11
CA ASP A 258 -28.78 8.44 2.95
C ASP A 258 -27.27 8.17 3.11
N ALA A 259 -26.65 8.82 4.10
CA ALA A 259 -25.23 8.62 4.43
C ALA A 259 -24.89 7.20 4.94
N SER A 260 -25.88 6.32 5.02
CA SER A 260 -25.64 4.89 5.26
C SER A 260 -24.99 4.18 4.06
N ALA A 261 -25.15 4.70 2.84
CA ALA A 261 -24.49 4.19 1.63
C ALA A 261 -23.02 4.64 1.50
N TYR A 262 -22.70 5.81 2.04
CA TYR A 262 -21.40 6.48 1.93
C TYR A 262 -20.23 5.58 2.36
N HIS A 263 -19.17 5.55 1.54
CA HIS A 263 -17.98 4.69 1.71
C HIS A 263 -18.30 3.18 1.84
N THR A 264 -19.42 2.73 1.26
CA THR A 264 -19.80 1.30 1.21
C THR A 264 -20.05 0.82 -0.22
N THR A 265 -20.10 -0.51 -0.38
CA THR A 265 -20.48 -1.18 -1.63
C THR A 265 -21.93 -0.91 -2.04
N ARG A 266 -22.72 -0.29 -1.16
CA ARG A 266 -24.10 0.14 -1.44
C ARG A 266 -24.21 1.52 -2.05
N ASP A 267 -23.11 2.27 -2.17
CA ASP A 267 -23.10 3.48 -3.00
C ASP A 267 -23.09 3.11 -4.49
N ALA A 268 -24.23 2.60 -4.94
CA ALA A 268 -24.45 2.05 -6.26
C ALA A 268 -25.43 2.92 -7.06
N PRO A 269 -25.37 2.91 -8.41
CA PRO A 269 -26.22 3.75 -9.24
C PRO A 269 -27.72 3.59 -8.96
N GLU A 270 -28.16 2.39 -8.61
CA GLU A 270 -29.58 2.06 -8.34
C GLU A 270 -30.10 2.73 -7.06
N ARG A 271 -29.19 3.13 -6.16
CA ARG A 271 -29.54 3.78 -4.89
C ARG A 271 -29.70 5.29 -5.01
N ILE A 272 -29.24 5.88 -6.11
CA ILE A 272 -29.42 7.32 -6.38
C ILE A 272 -30.90 7.61 -6.51
N ARG A 273 -31.39 8.49 -5.63
CA ARG A 273 -32.81 8.83 -5.60
C ARG A 273 -33.18 9.57 -6.89
N PRO A 274 -34.32 9.24 -7.51
CA PRO A 274 -34.83 10.01 -8.65
C PRO A 274 -34.91 11.50 -8.31
N GLY A 275 -34.48 12.35 -9.24
CA GLY A 275 -34.44 13.81 -9.07
C GLY A 275 -33.19 14.37 -8.39
N THR A 276 -32.37 13.56 -7.70
CA THR A 276 -31.13 14.05 -7.06
C THR A 276 -30.15 14.64 -8.06
N LEU A 277 -29.82 13.90 -9.13
CA LEU A 277 -28.92 14.39 -10.19
C LEU A 277 -29.50 15.59 -10.95
N GLN A 278 -30.83 15.61 -11.14
CA GLN A 278 -31.50 16.71 -11.84
C GLN A 278 -31.40 18.01 -11.04
N ALA A 279 -31.74 17.96 -9.75
CA ALA A 279 -31.68 19.14 -8.87
C ALA A 279 -30.25 19.68 -8.74
N MET A 280 -29.26 18.79 -8.54
CA MET A 280 -27.84 19.18 -8.51
C MET A 280 -27.40 19.78 -9.85
N GLY A 281 -27.74 19.15 -10.98
CA GLY A 281 -27.37 19.67 -12.30
C GLY A 281 -27.98 21.03 -12.61
N GLU A 282 -29.26 21.25 -12.27
CA GLU A 282 -29.94 22.54 -12.42
C GLU A 282 -29.30 23.64 -11.57
N ASN A 283 -29.00 23.34 -10.30
CA ASN A 283 -28.31 24.24 -9.39
C ASN A 283 -26.92 24.59 -9.92
N VAL A 284 -26.08 23.58 -10.19
CA VAL A 284 -24.68 23.78 -10.61
C VAL A 284 -24.62 24.54 -11.94
N ALA A 285 -25.47 24.23 -12.92
CA ALA A 285 -25.50 24.94 -14.20
C ALA A 285 -25.81 26.43 -14.04
N ALA A 286 -26.85 26.77 -13.25
CA ALA A 286 -27.28 28.14 -13.03
C ALA A 286 -26.26 28.94 -12.21
N VAL A 287 -25.71 28.32 -11.16
CA VAL A 287 -24.72 28.94 -10.27
C VAL A 287 -23.40 29.16 -10.99
N SER A 288 -22.96 28.22 -11.83
CA SER A 288 -21.76 28.38 -12.66
C SER A 288 -21.90 29.58 -13.61
N ALA A 289 -23.07 29.76 -14.21
CA ALA A 289 -23.37 30.92 -15.05
C ALA A 289 -23.22 32.24 -14.28
N GLU A 290 -23.83 32.31 -13.09
CA GLU A 290 -23.79 33.48 -12.23
C GLU A 290 -22.38 33.77 -11.71
N PHE A 291 -21.60 32.75 -11.36
CA PHE A 291 -20.20 32.92 -10.96
C PHE A 291 -19.36 33.51 -12.10
N CYS A 292 -19.49 32.98 -13.32
CA CYS A 292 -18.82 33.55 -14.49
C CYS A 292 -19.25 35.01 -14.73
N ARG A 293 -20.53 35.33 -14.52
CA ARG A 293 -21.03 36.72 -14.62
C ARG A 293 -20.40 37.62 -13.55
N VAL A 294 -20.31 37.17 -12.30
CA VAL A 294 -19.68 37.93 -11.22
C VAL A 294 -18.18 38.13 -11.47
N LEU A 295 -17.47 37.11 -11.96
CA LEU A 295 -16.06 37.18 -12.34
C LEU A 295 -15.77 38.18 -13.47
N SER A 296 -16.76 38.48 -14.31
CA SER A 296 -16.68 39.54 -15.32
C SER A 296 -16.95 40.95 -14.77
N SER A 297 -17.20 41.10 -13.46
CA SER A 297 -17.55 42.35 -12.81
C SER A 297 -16.54 42.75 -11.73
N PRO A 298 -16.47 44.05 -11.34
CA PRO A 298 -15.58 44.52 -10.27
C PRO A 298 -15.85 43.88 -8.90
N VAL A 299 -17.02 43.27 -8.70
CA VAL A 299 -17.37 42.59 -7.43
C VAL A 299 -16.42 41.44 -7.12
N ALA A 300 -15.86 40.77 -8.14
CA ALA A 300 -14.93 39.67 -7.97
C ALA A 300 -13.55 40.11 -7.45
N GLU A 301 -13.18 41.38 -7.61
CA GLU A 301 -11.91 41.94 -7.16
C GLU A 301 -11.95 42.44 -5.70
N ALA A 302 -13.14 42.45 -5.08
CA ALA A 302 -13.30 42.87 -3.70
C ALA A 302 -12.53 41.93 -2.74
N PRO A 303 -11.93 42.47 -1.66
CA PRO A 303 -11.27 41.64 -0.65
C PRO A 303 -12.19 40.54 -0.12
N LEU A 304 -11.62 39.36 0.12
CA LEU A 304 -12.36 38.24 0.70
C LEU A 304 -12.88 38.62 2.09
N SER A 305 -14.20 38.81 2.17
CA SER A 305 -14.90 38.96 3.44
C SER A 305 -15.18 37.59 4.05
N ALA A 306 -15.23 37.52 5.38
CA ALA A 306 -15.78 36.33 6.06
C ALA A 306 -17.18 36.00 5.50
N PRO A 307 -17.51 34.71 5.31
CA PRO A 307 -18.84 34.31 4.88
C PRO A 307 -19.85 34.83 5.90
N GLY A 308 -20.97 35.35 5.38
CA GLY A 308 -22.07 35.82 6.20
C GLY A 308 -22.92 34.69 6.75
N VAL A 309 -24.12 35.02 7.24
CA VAL A 309 -25.12 34.01 7.60
C VAL A 309 -25.89 33.60 6.36
N TYR A 310 -26.14 32.31 6.23
CA TYR A 310 -27.03 31.74 5.24
C TYR A 310 -27.88 30.63 5.86
N VAL A 311 -29.18 30.63 5.55
CA VAL A 311 -30.13 29.66 6.07
C VAL A 311 -31.25 29.40 5.08
N ASP A 312 -31.61 28.13 4.94
CA ASP A 312 -32.72 27.69 4.12
C ASP A 312 -34.07 28.07 4.74
N PHE A 313 -34.94 28.70 3.95
CA PHE A 313 -36.33 28.94 4.29
C PHE A 313 -37.23 27.94 3.56
N LEU A 314 -37.57 26.84 4.24
CA LEU A 314 -38.48 25.77 3.77
C LEU A 314 -38.10 25.11 2.43
N GLY A 315 -36.84 25.17 2.01
CA GLY A 315 -36.40 24.70 0.70
C GLY A 315 -36.88 25.59 -0.46
N LEU A 316 -37.43 26.78 -0.17
CA LEU A 316 -37.96 27.70 -1.17
C LEU A 316 -36.93 28.76 -1.58
N ARG A 317 -36.18 29.29 -0.60
CA ARG A 317 -35.18 30.33 -0.80
C ARG A 317 -34.08 30.24 0.26
N LEU A 318 -32.86 30.58 -0.15
CA LEU A 318 -31.75 30.76 0.77
C LEU A 318 -31.67 32.22 1.20
N VAL A 319 -31.81 32.48 2.49
CA VAL A 319 -31.66 33.82 3.06
C VAL A 319 -30.20 34.04 3.40
N THR A 320 -29.58 35.08 2.84
CA THR A 320 -28.16 35.42 3.08
C THR A 320 -28.00 36.86 3.54
N TYR A 321 -27.11 37.12 4.49
CA TYR A 321 -26.74 38.49 4.89
C TYR A 321 -25.28 38.58 5.36
N SER A 322 -24.68 39.76 5.21
CA SER A 322 -23.25 39.98 5.48
C SER A 322 -22.87 39.75 6.95
N GLY A 323 -21.59 39.46 7.22
CA GLY A 323 -21.08 39.36 8.59
C GLY A 323 -21.24 40.66 9.41
N ALA A 324 -21.19 41.83 8.77
CA ALA A 324 -21.46 43.10 9.45
C ALA A 324 -22.94 43.22 9.87
N THR A 325 -23.85 42.84 8.98
CA THR A 325 -25.28 42.74 9.28
C THR A 325 -25.53 41.71 10.38
N ALA A 326 -24.83 40.58 10.36
CA ALA A 326 -24.91 39.55 11.37
C ALA A 326 -24.53 40.07 12.76
N ARG A 327 -23.39 40.77 12.90
CA ARG A 327 -22.99 41.37 14.18
C ARG A 327 -24.05 42.34 14.71
N ALA A 328 -24.64 43.17 13.85
CA ALA A 328 -25.71 44.06 14.25
C ALA A 328 -26.96 43.30 14.71
N LEU A 329 -27.44 42.34 13.91
CA LEU A 329 -28.64 41.56 14.21
C LEU A 329 -28.48 40.64 15.43
N HIS A 330 -27.28 40.12 15.68
CA HIS A 330 -27.02 39.20 16.78
C HIS A 330 -26.83 39.92 18.12
N THR A 331 -26.41 41.19 18.11
CA THR A 331 -26.21 42.01 19.33
C THR A 331 -27.39 42.91 19.66
N THR A 332 -28.21 43.30 18.68
CA THR A 332 -29.40 44.16 18.90
C THR A 332 -30.37 43.61 19.96
N PRO A 333 -30.72 42.30 19.99
CA PRO A 333 -31.60 41.76 21.03
C PRO A 333 -31.07 41.96 22.44
N LEU A 334 -29.74 42.00 22.63
CA LEU A 334 -29.14 42.23 23.94
C LEU A 334 -29.36 43.66 24.39
N GLY A 335 -29.16 44.64 23.51
CA GLY A 335 -29.46 46.05 23.80
C GLY A 335 -30.93 46.27 24.17
N VAL A 336 -31.85 45.64 23.44
CA VAL A 336 -33.29 45.71 23.74
C VAL A 336 -33.61 45.03 25.07
N ALA A 337 -33.07 43.83 25.34
CA ALA A 337 -33.28 43.13 26.60
C ALA A 337 -32.73 43.91 27.81
N LEU A 338 -31.56 44.54 27.67
CA LEU A 338 -30.96 45.40 28.68
C LEU A 338 -31.78 46.68 28.93
N ALA A 339 -32.35 47.28 27.87
CA ALA A 339 -33.22 48.45 28.00
C ALA A 339 -34.53 48.15 28.73
N LEU A 340 -35.00 46.90 28.68
CA LEU A 340 -36.18 46.41 29.39
C LEU A 340 -35.88 46.00 30.85
N LEU A 341 -34.65 46.14 31.33
CA LEU A 341 -34.31 45.87 32.72
C LEU A 341 -35.00 46.85 33.68
N PRO A 342 -35.44 46.38 34.86
CA PRO A 342 -35.97 47.26 35.90
C PRO A 342 -34.92 48.27 36.40
N ARG A 343 -35.29 49.55 36.61
CA ARG A 343 -34.37 50.61 37.09
C ARG A 343 -34.75 51.07 38.51
N GLY A 344 -33.90 50.77 39.50
CA GLY A 344 -33.97 51.32 40.87
C GLY A 344 -33.94 50.27 42.00
N ARG A 345 -33.69 50.72 43.25
CA ARG A 345 -33.54 49.84 44.44
C ARG A 345 -34.80 49.05 44.83
N ARG A 346 -36.00 49.49 44.44
CA ARG A 346 -37.28 48.78 44.68
C ARG A 346 -37.46 47.54 43.78
N ASP A 347 -36.61 47.36 42.77
CA ASP A 347 -36.70 46.28 41.80
C ASP A 347 -35.81 45.05 42.10
N GLY A 348 -35.13 44.99 43.25
CA GLY A 348 -34.22 43.88 43.59
C GLY A 348 -34.86 42.47 43.51
N LYS A 349 -36.15 42.35 43.85
CA LYS A 349 -36.91 41.10 43.70
C LYS A 349 -37.21 40.73 42.24
N ARG A 350 -37.35 41.73 41.34
CA ARG A 350 -37.51 41.50 39.88
C ARG A 350 -36.17 41.13 39.24
N LEU A 351 -35.09 41.79 39.66
CA LEU A 351 -33.74 41.44 39.23
C LEU A 351 -33.36 40.01 39.63
N GLY A 352 -33.70 39.60 40.85
CA GLY A 352 -33.52 38.20 41.29
C GLY A 352 -34.38 37.20 40.50
N ALA A 353 -35.62 37.55 40.15
CA ALA A 353 -36.47 36.71 39.28
C ALA A 353 -35.87 36.57 37.87
N LEU A 354 -35.36 37.67 37.31
CA LEU A 354 -34.70 37.69 36.01
C LEU A 354 -33.42 36.85 35.99
N ALA A 355 -32.55 37.03 36.99
CA ALA A 355 -31.33 36.24 37.15
C ALA A 355 -31.65 34.75 37.26
N LEU A 356 -32.68 34.40 38.04
CA LEU A 356 -33.17 33.02 38.13
C LEU A 356 -33.70 32.49 36.80
N SER A 357 -34.45 33.29 36.04
CA SER A 357 -34.92 32.93 34.70
C SER A 357 -33.78 32.69 33.70
N VAL A 358 -32.72 33.50 33.75
CA VAL A 358 -31.50 33.29 32.93
C VAL A 358 -30.83 31.96 33.32
N MET A 359 -30.67 31.69 34.62
CA MET A 359 -30.12 30.42 35.11
C MET A 359 -30.98 29.22 34.69
N LEU A 360 -32.31 29.34 34.78
CA LEU A 360 -33.24 28.29 34.34
C LEU A 360 -33.18 28.05 32.83
N TYR A 361 -32.99 29.09 32.02
CA TYR A 361 -32.80 28.95 30.57
C TYR A 361 -31.55 28.12 30.23
N PHE A 362 -30.38 28.51 30.76
CA PHE A 362 -29.15 27.75 30.52
C PHE A 362 -29.22 26.34 31.12
N SER A 363 -29.86 26.19 32.29
CA SER A 363 -30.15 24.88 32.87
C SER A 363 -31.04 24.04 31.95
N SER A 364 -32.07 24.63 31.33
CA SER A 364 -32.97 23.92 30.40
C SER A 364 -32.24 23.46 29.16
N VAL A 365 -31.38 24.30 28.57
CA VAL A 365 -30.53 23.92 27.43
C VAL A 365 -29.56 22.81 27.82
N ALA A 366 -28.91 22.92 28.98
CA ALA A 366 -28.00 21.88 29.47
C ALA A 366 -28.71 20.54 29.70
N HIS A 367 -29.90 20.55 30.31
CA HIS A 367 -30.68 19.34 30.56
C HIS A 367 -31.31 18.75 29.29
N ALA A 368 -31.62 19.59 28.28
CA ALA A 368 -32.07 19.14 26.96
C ALA A 368 -31.02 18.27 26.27
N VAL A 369 -29.74 18.53 26.53
CA VAL A 369 -28.60 17.78 25.99
C VAL A 369 -28.25 16.60 26.90
N LEU A 370 -28.20 16.84 28.22
CA LEU A 370 -27.76 15.86 29.22
C LEU A 370 -28.68 14.63 29.28
N TRP A 371 -30.01 14.81 29.37
CA TRP A 371 -30.93 13.69 29.58
C TRP A 371 -30.97 12.70 28.41
N PRO A 372 -31.08 13.13 27.14
CA PRO A 372 -30.93 12.24 26.00
C PRO A 372 -29.57 11.54 25.94
N ALA A 373 -28.49 12.23 26.30
CA ALA A 373 -27.15 11.64 26.30
C ALA A 373 -27.03 10.53 27.36
N LEU A 374 -27.52 10.78 28.57
CA LEU A 374 -27.60 9.78 29.64
C LEU A 374 -28.51 8.62 29.25
N LEU A 375 -29.65 8.90 28.63
CA LEU A 375 -30.56 7.87 28.12
C LEU A 375 -29.86 7.00 27.07
N GLY A 376 -29.14 7.59 26.11
CA GLY A 376 -28.39 6.85 25.10
C GLY A 376 -27.34 5.92 25.72
N ALA A 377 -26.52 6.44 26.64
CA ALA A 377 -25.54 5.63 27.36
C ALA A 377 -26.20 4.52 28.19
N ALA A 378 -27.29 4.81 28.89
CA ALA A 378 -28.02 3.85 29.71
C ALA A 378 -28.69 2.76 28.87
N LEU A 379 -29.36 3.11 27.76
CA LEU A 379 -29.97 2.14 26.86
C LEU A 379 -28.91 1.20 26.28
N ALA A 380 -27.76 1.73 25.85
CA ALA A 380 -26.64 0.93 25.38
C ALA A 380 -26.14 -0.04 26.46
N ALA A 381 -25.95 0.43 27.70
CA ALA A 381 -25.45 -0.38 28.82
C ALA A 381 -26.45 -1.45 29.28
N VAL A 382 -27.73 -1.11 29.42
CA VAL A 382 -28.76 -2.00 29.98
C VAL A 382 -29.23 -3.04 28.97
N THR A 383 -29.43 -2.64 27.71
CA THR A 383 -29.95 -3.57 26.67
C THR A 383 -28.85 -4.43 26.04
N GLY A 384 -27.58 -4.05 26.20
CA GLY A 384 -26.46 -4.65 25.48
C GLY A 384 -26.54 -4.47 23.95
N ARG A 385 -27.39 -3.55 23.47
CA ARG A 385 -27.66 -3.31 22.04
C ARG A 385 -27.47 -1.82 21.69
N PRO A 386 -26.22 -1.34 21.70
CA PRO A 386 -25.91 0.03 21.28
C PRO A 386 -26.25 0.26 19.81
N MET A 387 -26.41 1.54 19.44
CA MET A 387 -26.68 1.99 18.07
C MET A 387 -27.89 1.32 17.43
N SER A 388 -28.88 0.91 18.23
CA SER A 388 -30.07 0.20 17.74
C SER A 388 -30.88 0.97 16.68
N TRP A 389 -30.66 2.28 16.58
CA TRP A 389 -31.28 3.20 15.64
C TRP A 389 -30.57 3.30 14.28
N VAL A 390 -29.35 2.76 14.07
CA VAL A 390 -28.61 2.96 12.79
C VAL A 390 -29.38 2.45 11.57
N GLY A 391 -29.99 1.27 11.69
CA GLY A 391 -30.80 0.63 10.65
C GLY A 391 -32.13 1.33 10.38
N HIS A 392 -32.56 2.17 11.32
CA HIS A 392 -33.83 2.89 11.34
C HIS A 392 -33.56 4.30 11.89
N ASP A 393 -32.72 5.07 11.20
CA ASP A 393 -32.20 6.38 11.65
C ASP A 393 -33.25 7.33 12.26
N ARG A 394 -34.45 7.36 11.72
CA ARG A 394 -35.58 8.15 12.24
C ARG A 394 -36.03 7.74 13.64
N ALA A 395 -35.83 6.49 14.04
CA ALA A 395 -36.11 6.00 15.38
C ALA A 395 -35.34 6.78 16.45
N ALA A 396 -34.13 7.27 16.14
CA ALA A 396 -33.36 8.09 17.05
C ALA A 396 -34.16 9.32 17.55
N TYR A 397 -34.93 9.98 16.67
CA TYR A 397 -35.79 11.10 17.08
C TYR A 397 -36.88 10.67 18.05
N PHE A 398 -37.53 9.53 17.81
CA PHE A 398 -38.59 9.03 18.69
C PHE A 398 -38.05 8.57 20.05
N ILE A 399 -36.79 8.14 20.11
CA ILE A 399 -36.12 7.75 21.35
C ILE A 399 -35.65 8.99 22.13
N TYR A 400 -34.95 9.91 21.48
CA TYR A 400 -34.19 10.96 22.18
C TYR A 400 -34.91 12.31 22.27
N ALA A 401 -35.78 12.66 21.31
CA ALA A 401 -36.45 13.96 21.34
C ALA A 401 -37.44 14.13 22.51
N PRO A 402 -38.23 13.12 22.93
CA PRO A 402 -39.10 13.28 24.10
C PRO A 402 -38.29 13.43 25.40
N ALA A 403 -37.15 12.73 25.53
CA ALA A 403 -36.21 12.93 26.64
C ALA A 403 -35.59 14.34 26.64
N ALA A 404 -35.29 14.90 25.45
CA ALA A 404 -34.78 16.26 25.33
C ALA A 404 -35.82 17.28 25.78
N LEU A 405 -37.08 17.10 25.35
CA LEU A 405 -38.21 17.93 25.78
C LEU A 405 -38.45 17.82 27.30
N ALA A 406 -38.36 16.61 27.86
CA ALA A 406 -38.45 16.40 29.30
C ALA A 406 -37.32 17.14 30.04
N GLY A 407 -36.09 17.05 29.53
CA GLY A 407 -34.93 17.75 30.05
C GLY A 407 -35.09 19.27 30.01
N MET A 408 -35.63 19.83 28.94
CA MET A 408 -35.96 21.27 28.85
C MET A 408 -36.97 21.70 29.91
N LEU A 409 -37.93 20.84 30.25
CA LEU A 409 -39.00 21.17 31.22
C LEU A 409 -38.62 20.86 32.68
N ALA A 410 -37.65 19.98 32.91
CA ALA A 410 -37.28 19.49 34.24
C ALA A 410 -36.85 20.58 35.24
N PRO A 411 -36.03 21.60 34.88
CA PRO A 411 -35.66 22.67 35.80
C PRO A 411 -36.86 23.43 36.38
N TYR A 412 -37.95 23.53 35.61
CA TYR A 412 -39.19 24.18 36.04
C TYR A 412 -40.10 23.26 36.87
N ALA A 413 -39.94 21.94 36.76
CA ALA A 413 -40.71 20.95 37.53
C ALA A 413 -40.19 20.79 38.97
N VAL A 414 -38.88 20.92 39.18
CA VAL A 414 -38.20 20.68 40.47
C VAL A 414 -38.04 21.95 41.32
N MET A 415 -38.33 23.13 40.76
CA MET A 415 -38.18 24.40 41.46
C MET A 415 -39.05 24.47 42.75
N PRO A 416 -38.45 24.65 43.95
CA PRO A 416 -39.17 24.63 45.21
C PRO A 416 -39.99 25.91 45.42
N THR A 417 -41.30 25.82 45.16
CA THR A 417 -42.32 26.89 45.29
C THR A 417 -42.09 28.15 44.43
N PRO A 418 -43.15 28.78 43.93
CA PRO A 418 -43.02 29.74 42.83
C PRO A 418 -42.41 31.01 43.39
N ASN A 419 -41.37 31.53 42.75
CA ASN A 419 -41.40 32.98 42.59
C ASN A 419 -42.57 33.23 41.63
N PRO A 420 -43.75 33.72 42.08
CA PRO A 420 -44.89 33.93 41.20
C PRO A 420 -44.55 34.87 40.06
N ARG A 421 -43.42 35.60 40.14
CA ARG A 421 -42.88 36.45 39.08
C ARG A 421 -42.15 35.66 37.99
N VAL A 422 -41.43 34.58 38.31
CA VAL A 422 -40.83 33.70 37.28
C VAL A 422 -41.92 32.91 36.55
N CYS A 423 -42.97 32.50 37.28
CA CYS A 423 -44.16 31.87 36.70
C CYS A 423 -45.20 32.88 36.17
N GLN A 424 -45.05 34.18 36.41
CA GLN A 424 -45.70 35.22 35.62
C GLN A 424 -44.87 35.25 34.34
N ALA A 425 -45.45 34.75 33.25
CA ALA A 425 -44.71 34.44 32.02
C ALA A 425 -43.80 35.58 31.51
N ARG A 426 -44.07 36.82 31.91
CA ARG A 426 -43.31 38.01 31.51
C ARG A 426 -41.86 38.00 32.00
N GLU A 427 -41.57 37.84 33.29
CA GLU A 427 -40.18 37.83 33.79
C GLU A 427 -39.43 36.53 33.45
N GLY A 428 -40.15 35.42 33.30
CA GLY A 428 -39.63 34.15 32.77
C GLY A 428 -39.08 34.31 31.34
N VAL A 429 -39.93 34.82 30.45
CA VAL A 429 -39.60 35.05 29.04
C VAL A 429 -38.59 36.17 28.87
N ALA A 430 -38.65 37.24 29.69
CA ALA A 430 -37.65 38.32 29.66
C ALA A 430 -36.26 37.83 30.07
N GLY A 431 -36.15 36.98 31.08
CA GLY A 431 -34.85 36.40 31.48
C GLY A 431 -34.30 35.43 30.44
N MET A 432 -35.18 34.65 29.81
CA MET A 432 -34.79 33.81 28.68
C MET A 432 -34.33 34.65 27.48
N ALA A 433 -35.04 35.73 27.15
CA ALA A 433 -34.66 36.67 26.09
C ALA A 433 -33.27 37.24 26.35
N LEU A 434 -33.00 37.65 27.59
CA LEU A 434 -31.71 38.18 28.01
C LEU A 434 -30.61 37.10 27.92
N GLY A 435 -30.86 35.88 28.38
CA GLY A 435 -29.91 34.77 28.32
C GLY A 435 -29.57 34.37 26.87
N ALA A 436 -30.59 34.22 26.02
CA ALA A 436 -30.40 33.93 24.59
C ALA A 436 -29.69 35.08 23.86
N ALA A 437 -30.03 36.34 24.17
CA ALA A 437 -29.36 37.49 23.58
C ALA A 437 -27.89 37.61 24.01
N ALA A 438 -27.58 37.31 25.27
CA ALA A 438 -26.22 37.26 25.78
C ALA A 438 -25.42 36.14 25.11
N ALA A 439 -26.01 34.96 24.94
CA ALA A 439 -25.40 33.85 24.21
C ALA A 439 -25.14 34.21 22.74
N ALA A 440 -26.11 34.85 22.07
CA ALA A 440 -25.97 35.31 20.70
C ALA A 440 -24.83 36.31 20.55
N ALA A 441 -24.76 37.31 21.44
CA ALA A 441 -23.69 38.31 21.42
C ALA A 441 -22.31 37.67 21.71
N ALA A 442 -22.23 36.73 22.65
CA ALA A 442 -20.98 36.03 22.98
C ALA A 442 -20.48 35.16 21.81
N LEU A 443 -21.37 34.38 21.19
CA LEU A 443 -21.04 33.56 20.02
C LEU A 443 -20.66 34.42 18.80
N ALA A 444 -21.37 35.52 18.57
CA ALA A 444 -21.03 36.47 17.51
C ALA A 444 -19.66 37.14 17.77
N ALA A 445 -19.34 37.46 19.02
CA ALA A 445 -18.02 37.97 19.41
C ALA A 445 -16.90 36.92 19.21
N ALA A 446 -17.23 35.63 19.36
CA ALA A 446 -16.34 34.51 19.02
C ALA A 446 -16.25 34.22 17.51
N GLY A 447 -16.95 34.98 16.66
CA GLY A 447 -16.94 34.81 15.21
C GLY A 447 -17.83 33.68 14.67
N LEU A 448 -18.69 33.09 15.51
CA LEU A 448 -19.62 32.02 15.13
C LEU A 448 -20.93 32.63 14.60
N HIS A 449 -21.24 32.33 13.35
CA HIS A 449 -22.41 32.89 12.67
C HIS A 449 -23.70 32.13 13.00
N SER A 450 -23.59 30.89 13.50
CA SER A 450 -24.67 30.11 14.14
C SER A 450 -25.30 30.80 15.35
N ALA A 451 -24.66 31.85 15.88
CA ALA A 451 -25.25 32.79 16.85
C ALA A 451 -26.63 33.32 16.44
N PHE A 452 -26.96 33.32 15.13
CA PHE A 452 -28.27 33.74 14.63
C PHE A 452 -29.42 32.94 15.25
N VAL A 453 -29.22 31.65 15.58
CA VAL A 453 -30.25 30.81 16.19
C VAL A 453 -30.67 31.40 17.54
N PHE A 454 -29.70 31.76 18.37
CA PHE A 454 -29.93 32.39 19.67
C PHE A 454 -30.50 33.81 19.52
N ALA A 455 -29.99 34.59 18.55
CA ALA A 455 -30.49 35.94 18.27
C ALA A 455 -31.96 35.92 17.84
N LEU A 456 -32.34 34.98 16.98
CA LEU A 456 -33.69 34.79 16.50
C LEU A 456 -34.62 34.42 17.66
N TRP A 457 -34.23 33.45 18.50
CA TRP A 457 -35.03 33.10 19.67
C TRP A 457 -35.13 34.22 20.71
N ALA A 458 -34.08 35.03 20.88
CA ALA A 458 -34.14 36.23 21.71
C ALA A 458 -35.11 37.27 21.14
N ALA A 459 -35.09 37.51 19.83
CA ALA A 459 -36.01 38.42 19.16
C ALA A 459 -37.47 37.95 19.26
N VAL A 460 -37.72 36.65 19.06
CA VAL A 460 -39.05 36.06 19.27
C VAL A 460 -39.48 36.19 20.74
N ALA A 461 -38.56 36.04 21.70
CA ALA A 461 -38.86 36.17 23.13
C ALA A 461 -39.35 37.58 23.43
N LEU A 462 -38.62 38.58 22.96
CA LEU A 462 -38.96 39.98 23.07
C LEU A 462 -40.29 40.31 22.37
N ALA A 463 -40.54 39.77 21.18
CA ALA A 463 -41.79 39.96 20.45
C ALA A 463 -43.00 39.36 21.20
N SER A 464 -42.84 38.18 21.81
CA SER A 464 -43.91 37.54 22.58
C SER A 464 -44.32 38.35 23.83
N LEU A 465 -43.42 39.19 24.37
CA LEU A 465 -43.70 40.08 25.49
C LEU A 465 -44.64 41.24 25.11
N LEU A 466 -44.68 41.64 23.83
CA LEU A 466 -45.51 42.77 23.34
C LEU A 466 -47.01 42.44 23.40
N GLY A 467 -47.39 41.20 23.07
CA GLY A 467 -48.79 40.73 23.13
C GLY A 467 -49.26 40.32 24.52
N SER A 468 -48.35 40.12 25.47
CA SER A 468 -48.67 39.55 26.80
C SER A 468 -49.23 40.53 27.83
N ALA A 469 -49.37 41.82 27.51
CA ALA A 469 -49.72 42.86 28.48
C ALA A 469 -51.12 42.68 29.12
N LYS A 470 -52.00 41.85 28.54
CA LYS A 470 -53.38 41.62 29.02
C LYS A 470 -53.95 40.19 28.85
N ALA A 471 -53.15 39.20 28.42
CA ALA A 471 -53.69 37.91 27.97
C ALA A 471 -53.86 36.85 29.09
N ILE A 472 -55.01 36.16 29.10
CA ILE A 472 -55.28 34.93 29.87
C ILE A 472 -54.28 33.85 29.45
N ARG A 473 -53.77 33.05 30.39
CA ARG A 473 -52.65 32.08 30.20
C ARG A 473 -52.68 31.27 28.90
N GLY A 474 -53.87 30.87 28.41
CA GLY A 474 -54.04 30.12 27.14
C GLY A 474 -53.84 30.96 25.87
N ALA A 475 -54.39 32.18 25.81
CA ALA A 475 -54.22 33.09 24.67
C ALA A 475 -52.76 33.57 24.53
N ALA A 476 -52.05 33.67 25.66
CA ALA A 476 -50.66 34.07 25.68
C ALA A 476 -49.70 32.99 25.13
N LEU A 477 -49.99 31.70 25.38
CA LEU A 477 -49.27 30.59 24.75
C LEU A 477 -49.55 30.53 23.24
N ALA A 478 -50.81 30.72 22.82
CA ALA A 478 -51.16 30.79 21.40
C ALA A 478 -50.43 31.94 20.68
N TRP A 479 -50.31 33.11 21.32
CA TRP A 479 -49.52 34.23 20.81
C TRP A 479 -48.02 33.90 20.74
N ALA A 480 -47.47 33.26 21.77
CA ALA A 480 -46.07 32.84 21.77
C ALA A 480 -45.78 31.82 20.66
N LEU A 481 -46.70 30.87 20.42
CA LEU A 481 -46.64 29.92 19.30
C LEU A 481 -46.69 30.64 17.95
N ALA A 482 -47.58 31.63 17.79
CA ALA A 482 -47.65 32.45 16.59
C ALA A 482 -46.35 33.24 16.33
N CYS A 483 -45.73 33.79 17.39
CA CYS A 483 -44.43 34.46 17.30
C CYS A 483 -43.29 33.49 16.95
N ALA A 484 -43.34 32.25 17.47
CA ALA A 484 -42.33 31.23 17.25
C ALA A 484 -42.41 30.60 15.85
N LEU A 485 -43.59 30.58 15.22
CA LEU A 485 -43.81 29.90 13.94
C LEU A 485 -42.84 30.35 12.84
N PRO A 486 -42.62 31.66 12.56
CA PRO A 486 -41.64 32.08 11.56
C PRO A 486 -40.22 31.60 11.87
N ALA A 487 -39.81 31.65 13.14
CA ALA A 487 -38.49 31.19 13.54
C ALA A 487 -38.32 29.67 13.40
N LEU A 488 -39.36 28.90 13.72
CA LEU A 488 -39.40 27.47 13.48
C LEU A 488 -39.28 27.12 11.99
N LEU A 489 -39.97 27.86 11.11
CA LEU A 489 -39.90 27.62 9.66
C LEU A 489 -38.51 27.92 9.08
N VAL A 490 -37.73 28.79 9.71
CA VAL A 490 -36.34 29.09 9.35
C VAL A 490 -35.36 28.06 9.92
N VAL A 491 -35.50 27.69 11.20
CA VAL A 491 -34.49 26.86 11.90
C VAL A 491 -34.74 25.37 11.70
N ALA A 492 -35.99 24.92 11.65
CA ALA A 492 -36.34 23.50 11.62
C ALA A 492 -35.78 22.73 10.43
N PRO A 493 -35.89 23.18 9.16
CA PRO A 493 -35.42 22.40 8.02
C PRO A 493 -33.91 22.11 8.11
N GLY A 494 -33.11 23.15 8.37
CA GLY A 494 -31.65 23.03 8.50
C GLY A 494 -31.22 22.21 9.71
N THR A 495 -31.83 22.44 10.88
CA THR A 495 -31.53 21.66 12.09
C THR A 495 -31.89 20.19 11.92
N ILE A 496 -33.07 19.87 11.38
CA ILE A 496 -33.49 18.48 11.18
C ILE A 496 -32.58 17.78 10.16
N ALA A 497 -32.27 18.43 9.03
CA ALA A 497 -31.36 17.88 8.03
C ALA A 497 -29.96 17.62 8.61
N LEU A 498 -29.40 18.58 9.35
CA LEU A 498 -28.07 18.46 9.96
C LEU A 498 -28.05 17.40 11.07
N THR A 499 -29.04 17.38 11.97
CA THR A 499 -29.11 16.36 13.03
C THR A 499 -29.32 14.97 12.43
N LEU A 500 -30.15 14.81 11.40
CA LEU A 500 -30.33 13.52 10.72
C LEU A 500 -29.03 13.09 10.04
N HIS A 501 -28.31 14.03 9.42
CA HIS A 501 -26.99 13.76 8.85
C HIS A 501 -26.00 13.31 9.92
N VAL A 502 -25.95 13.99 11.08
CA VAL A 502 -25.14 13.57 12.24
C VAL A 502 -25.54 12.18 12.71
N VAL A 503 -26.83 11.86 12.83
CA VAL A 503 -27.31 10.51 13.19
C VAL A 503 -26.78 9.48 12.20
N GLN A 504 -26.98 9.68 10.89
CA GLN A 504 -26.54 8.74 9.86
C GLN A 504 -25.01 8.61 9.80
N LYS A 505 -24.26 9.66 10.14
CA LYS A 505 -22.79 9.67 10.19
C LYS A 505 -22.21 9.30 11.56
N ALA A 506 -22.99 9.27 12.62
CA ALA A 506 -22.50 8.92 13.96
C ALA A 506 -22.04 7.45 14.04
N GLY A 507 -22.56 6.60 13.15
CA GLY A 507 -22.03 5.26 12.90
C GLY A 507 -20.59 5.24 12.35
N PHE A 508 -19.89 6.36 12.14
CA PHE A 508 -18.47 6.39 11.75
C PHE A 508 -17.52 6.74 12.93
N LEU A 509 -18.03 6.90 14.15
CA LEU A 509 -17.27 7.36 15.32
C LEU A 509 -16.57 6.21 16.09
N GLY A 510 -16.05 5.20 15.39
CA GLY A 510 -15.59 3.90 15.92
C GLY A 510 -14.62 3.91 17.09
N ALA A 511 -13.90 5.01 17.33
CA ALA A 511 -12.90 5.13 18.39
C ALA A 511 -13.46 5.45 19.79
N PHE A 512 -14.68 5.99 19.89
CA PHE A 512 -15.19 6.55 21.14
C PHE A 512 -15.94 5.53 22.02
N GLY A 513 -16.18 4.31 21.52
CA GLY A 513 -16.94 3.26 22.21
C GLY A 513 -18.46 3.43 22.06
N PRO A 514 -19.22 2.32 22.14
CA PRO A 514 -20.63 2.30 21.74
C PRO A 514 -21.53 3.21 22.60
N MET A 515 -21.30 3.27 23.92
CA MET A 515 -22.08 4.12 24.82
C MET A 515 -21.88 5.61 24.54
N VAL A 516 -20.67 6.02 24.13
CA VAL A 516 -20.37 7.43 23.82
C VAL A 516 -21.07 7.86 22.55
N VAL A 517 -21.23 6.97 21.57
CA VAL A 517 -21.94 7.30 20.32
C VAL A 517 -23.43 7.47 20.55
N ASP A 518 -24.10 6.55 21.26
CA ASP A 518 -25.51 6.73 21.62
C ASP A 518 -25.70 8.00 22.47
N ALA A 519 -24.78 8.30 23.38
CA ALA A 519 -24.80 9.54 24.14
C ALA A 519 -24.61 10.78 23.26
N ALA A 520 -23.69 10.75 22.30
CA ALA A 520 -23.43 11.85 21.37
C ALA A 520 -24.61 12.09 20.43
N VAL A 521 -25.28 11.03 19.96
CA VAL A 521 -26.49 11.14 19.14
C VAL A 521 -27.66 11.68 19.96
N GLY A 522 -27.83 11.21 21.20
CA GLY A 522 -28.76 11.79 22.15
C GLY A 522 -28.49 13.28 22.36
N ALA A 523 -27.24 13.66 22.61
CA ALA A 523 -26.82 15.04 22.78
C ALA A 523 -27.09 15.90 21.52
N ALA A 524 -26.78 15.40 20.32
CA ALA A 524 -27.00 16.10 19.06
C ALA A 524 -28.49 16.35 18.79
N ILE A 525 -29.35 15.35 19.06
CA ILE A 525 -30.81 15.54 19.02
C ILE A 525 -31.25 16.50 20.12
N GLY A 526 -30.66 16.45 21.30
CA GLY A 526 -30.89 17.41 22.39
C GLY A 526 -30.58 18.85 21.99
N VAL A 527 -29.43 19.10 21.35
CA VAL A 527 -29.08 20.41 20.77
C VAL A 527 -30.10 20.82 19.71
N GLY A 528 -30.47 19.90 18.82
CA GLY A 528 -31.51 20.13 17.81
C GLY A 528 -32.84 20.56 18.45
N VAL A 529 -33.34 19.82 19.43
CA VAL A 529 -34.59 20.14 20.14
C VAL A 529 -34.48 21.46 20.91
N ALA A 530 -33.36 21.71 21.59
CA ALA A 530 -33.11 22.98 22.29
C ALA A 530 -33.14 24.17 21.31
N SER A 531 -32.58 23.98 20.10
CA SER A 531 -32.59 24.99 19.03
C SER A 531 -33.96 25.22 18.38
N LEU A 532 -34.94 24.34 18.62
CA LEU A 532 -36.31 24.47 18.10
C LEU A 532 -37.33 24.90 19.17
N GLY A 533 -37.06 24.63 20.44
CA GLY A 533 -38.08 24.74 21.50
C GLY A 533 -37.86 25.84 22.53
N GLY A 534 -36.72 26.53 22.53
CA GLY A 534 -36.25 27.35 23.66
C GLY A 534 -37.27 28.33 24.23
N LEU A 535 -38.07 28.96 23.38
CA LEU A 535 -39.04 30.01 23.76
C LEU A 535 -40.35 29.51 24.35
N LEU A 536 -40.71 28.28 24.03
CA LEU A 536 -41.96 27.70 24.47
C LEU A 536 -41.85 27.17 25.90
N VAL A 537 -40.64 26.95 26.41
CA VAL A 537 -40.40 26.35 27.73
C VAL A 537 -41.03 27.15 28.87
N PRO A 538 -40.79 28.47 29.03
CA PRO A 538 -41.40 29.23 30.14
C PRO A 538 -42.92 29.32 30.04
N TRP A 539 -43.46 29.45 28.81
CA TRP A 539 -44.90 29.49 28.55
C TRP A 539 -45.56 28.15 28.87
N ALA A 540 -44.99 27.04 28.39
CA ALA A 540 -45.46 25.69 28.64
C ALA A 540 -45.37 25.32 30.13
N ALA A 541 -44.27 25.65 30.80
CA ALA A 541 -44.09 25.42 32.23
C ALA A 541 -45.15 26.16 33.07
N CYS A 542 -45.53 27.37 32.67
CA CYS A 542 -46.59 28.15 33.34
C CYS A 542 -47.98 27.53 33.13
N VAL A 543 -48.34 27.19 31.89
CA VAL A 543 -49.65 26.61 31.54
C VAL A 543 -49.83 25.23 32.16
N LEU A 544 -48.80 24.38 32.08
CA LEU A 544 -48.84 22.98 32.47
C LEU A 544 -48.37 22.73 33.90
N ARG A 545 -48.11 23.78 34.69
CA ARG A 545 -47.45 23.71 36.00
C ARG A 545 -47.89 22.55 36.90
N ARG A 546 -49.19 22.34 37.07
CA ARG A 546 -49.72 21.27 37.96
C ARG A 546 -49.51 19.86 37.41
N ARG A 547 -49.36 19.73 36.10
CA ARG A 547 -49.13 18.47 35.38
C ARG A 547 -47.67 18.32 34.95
N LEU A 548 -46.82 19.33 35.17
CA LEU A 548 -45.46 19.37 34.63
C LEU A 548 -44.57 18.22 35.12
N PRO A 549 -44.54 17.85 36.42
CA PRO A 549 -43.77 16.68 36.85
C PRO A 549 -44.24 15.38 36.20
N TRP A 550 -45.55 15.21 36.04
CA TRP A 550 -46.16 14.04 35.39
C TRP A 550 -45.88 14.00 33.89
N LEU A 551 -45.85 15.16 33.22
CA LEU A 551 -45.48 15.27 31.81
C LEU A 551 -43.99 14.93 31.61
N VAL A 552 -43.11 15.48 32.45
CA VAL A 552 -41.67 15.16 32.42
C VAL A 552 -41.46 13.66 32.63
N LEU A 553 -42.11 13.07 33.65
CA LEU A 553 -42.05 11.63 33.91
C LEU A 553 -42.60 10.82 32.72
N GLY A 554 -43.75 11.20 32.17
CA GLY A 554 -44.36 10.52 31.03
C GLY A 554 -43.50 10.56 29.76
N LEU A 555 -42.85 11.69 29.47
CA LEU A 555 -41.94 11.81 28.32
C LEU A 555 -40.66 10.97 28.50
N LEU A 556 -40.11 10.92 29.72
CA LEU A 556 -38.96 10.06 30.04
C LEU A 556 -39.33 8.58 29.94
N LEU A 557 -40.48 8.18 30.51
CA LEU A 557 -40.98 6.80 30.42
C LEU A 557 -41.23 6.41 28.97
N LEU A 558 -41.88 7.27 28.18
CA LEU A 558 -42.09 7.04 26.74
C LEU A 558 -40.74 6.83 26.01
N SER A 559 -39.74 7.65 26.30
CA SER A 559 -38.41 7.54 25.68
C SER A 559 -37.72 6.22 26.04
N VAL A 560 -37.81 5.80 27.30
CA VAL A 560 -37.26 4.53 27.79
C VAL A 560 -38.02 3.35 27.17
N GLU A 561 -39.35 3.37 27.17
CA GLU A 561 -40.18 2.31 26.58
C GLU A 561 -39.91 2.16 25.08
N VAL A 562 -39.91 3.25 24.32
CA VAL A 562 -39.61 3.23 22.89
C VAL A 562 -38.18 2.78 22.64
N GLY A 563 -37.21 3.27 23.43
CA GLY A 563 -35.80 2.89 23.32
C GLY A 563 -35.57 1.40 23.59
N VAL A 564 -36.12 0.87 24.69
CA VAL A 564 -36.02 -0.55 25.05
C VAL A 564 -36.77 -1.42 24.05
N PHE A 565 -38.00 -1.07 23.68
CA PHE A 565 -38.78 -1.81 22.68
C PHE A 565 -38.01 -1.86 21.35
N HIS A 566 -37.50 -0.73 20.87
CA HIS A 566 -36.78 -0.66 19.62
C HIS A 566 -35.49 -1.50 19.68
N ALA A 567 -34.70 -1.36 20.74
CA ALA A 567 -33.48 -2.13 20.95
C ALA A 567 -33.75 -3.64 21.00
N LEU A 568 -34.83 -4.08 21.66
CA LEU A 568 -35.18 -5.50 21.79
C LEU A 568 -35.82 -6.08 20.51
N ARG A 569 -36.62 -5.30 19.79
CA ARG A 569 -37.35 -5.74 18.60
C ARG A 569 -36.51 -5.73 17.33
N TYR A 570 -35.70 -4.69 17.15
CA TYR A 570 -34.97 -4.46 15.90
C TYR A 570 -33.49 -4.73 16.06
N ARG A 571 -32.86 -5.14 14.96
CA ARG A 571 -31.41 -5.22 14.86
C ARG A 571 -30.85 -3.82 14.57
N PRO A 572 -29.68 -3.46 15.13
CA PRO A 572 -29.01 -2.19 14.84
C PRO A 572 -28.74 -1.96 13.35
N TYR A 573 -28.50 -3.00 12.57
CA TYR A 573 -28.14 -2.92 11.15
C TYR A 573 -29.17 -3.60 10.26
N THR A 574 -29.35 -3.08 9.05
CA THR A 574 -30.27 -3.62 8.02
C THR A 574 -29.54 -3.83 6.70
N ALA A 575 -30.18 -4.45 5.71
CA ALA A 575 -29.58 -4.56 4.37
C ALA A 575 -29.37 -3.19 3.68
N HIS A 576 -30.18 -2.19 4.05
CA HIS A 576 -30.11 -0.82 3.55
C HIS A 576 -29.02 0.00 4.26
N ALA A 577 -28.87 -0.19 5.58
CA ALA A 577 -27.82 0.40 6.40
C ALA A 577 -26.97 -0.72 7.04
N PRO A 578 -26.05 -1.32 6.25
CA PRO A 578 -25.27 -2.46 6.71
C PRO A 578 -24.20 -2.02 7.71
N LYS A 579 -23.74 -2.98 8.52
CA LYS A 579 -22.57 -2.79 9.36
C LYS A 579 -21.34 -2.56 8.48
N LYS A 580 -20.49 -1.60 8.86
CA LYS A 580 -19.31 -1.22 8.08
C LYS A 580 -18.09 -1.96 8.61
N LEU A 581 -17.79 -3.08 7.97
CA LEU A 581 -16.64 -3.92 8.30
C LEU A 581 -15.55 -3.75 7.23
N PHE A 582 -14.35 -3.39 7.68
CA PHE A 582 -13.13 -3.60 6.95
C PHE A 582 -12.70 -5.04 7.18
N LEU A 583 -12.63 -5.83 6.12
CA LEU A 583 -11.86 -7.05 6.14
C LEU A 583 -10.54 -6.74 5.44
N GLN A 584 -9.47 -7.32 5.93
CA GLN A 584 -8.19 -7.25 5.26
C GLN A 584 -7.41 -8.49 5.58
N ARG A 585 -6.60 -8.88 4.63
CA ARG A 585 -5.58 -9.86 4.83
C ARG A 585 -4.30 -9.12 5.17
N THR A 586 -3.68 -9.44 6.30
CA THR A 586 -2.47 -8.76 6.74
C THR A 586 -1.31 -9.73 6.65
N LEU A 587 -0.24 -9.30 5.99
CA LEU A 587 1.05 -9.96 5.92
C LEU A 587 2.00 -9.17 6.82
N ARG A 588 2.37 -9.75 7.96
CA ARG A 588 3.32 -9.13 8.87
C ARG A 588 4.67 -9.80 8.73
N HIS A 589 5.70 -8.98 8.57
CA HIS A 589 7.08 -9.42 8.49
C HIS A 589 7.90 -8.63 9.52
N GLY A 590 8.21 -9.26 10.65
CA GLY A 590 8.98 -8.67 11.75
C GLY A 590 10.36 -9.30 11.88
N GLU A 591 11.31 -8.59 12.48
CA GLU A 591 12.63 -9.13 12.81
C GLU A 591 12.50 -10.45 13.59
N GLY A 592 13.02 -11.55 13.04
CA GLY A 592 13.03 -12.88 13.68
C GLY A 592 11.69 -13.64 13.69
N ALA A 593 10.60 -13.07 13.18
CA ALA A 593 9.33 -13.78 13.01
C ALA A 593 9.08 -14.01 11.51
N GLY A 594 9.04 -15.27 11.07
CA GLY A 594 8.70 -15.60 9.68
C GLY A 594 7.37 -14.97 9.23
N LEU A 595 7.16 -14.86 7.91
CA LEU A 595 5.98 -14.20 7.34
C LEU A 595 4.67 -14.72 7.97
N GLN A 596 4.01 -13.87 8.76
CA GLN A 596 2.73 -14.19 9.40
C GLN A 596 1.61 -13.67 8.52
N ALA A 597 0.71 -14.56 8.10
CA ALA A 597 -0.50 -14.20 7.40
C ALA A 597 -1.69 -14.28 8.36
N SER A 598 -2.38 -13.16 8.55
CA SER A 598 -3.64 -13.10 9.28
C SER A 598 -4.75 -12.56 8.39
N TRP A 599 -5.97 -12.90 8.76
CA TRP A 599 -7.14 -12.13 8.39
C TRP A 599 -7.49 -11.23 9.55
N ASP A 600 -7.71 -9.95 9.25
CA ASP A 600 -8.14 -8.98 10.22
C ASP A 600 -9.50 -8.42 9.82
N ALA A 601 -10.35 -8.25 10.81
CA ALA A 601 -11.63 -7.58 10.66
C ALA A 601 -11.69 -6.40 11.62
N ALA A 602 -12.09 -5.24 11.14
CA ALA A 602 -12.28 -4.04 11.95
C ALA A 602 -13.60 -3.37 11.60
N SER A 603 -14.24 -2.76 12.60
CA SER A 603 -15.44 -1.95 12.40
C SER A 603 -15.07 -0.47 12.35
N ILE A 604 -15.61 0.25 11.37
CA ILE A 604 -15.56 1.74 11.35
C ILE A 604 -16.50 2.29 12.40
N ASP A 605 -17.60 1.59 12.63
CA ASP A 605 -18.57 1.93 13.65
C ASP A 605 -18.15 1.44 15.04
N SER A 606 -18.75 2.04 16.07
CA SER A 606 -18.35 1.88 17.48
C SER A 606 -18.78 0.56 18.10
N VAL A 607 -19.51 -0.30 17.37
CA VAL A 607 -19.77 -1.67 17.80
C VAL A 607 -18.63 -2.54 17.28
N PRO A 608 -17.84 -3.18 18.17
CA PRO A 608 -16.67 -3.94 17.79
C PRO A 608 -16.95 -4.96 16.67
N ALA A 609 -15.97 -5.18 15.79
CA ALA A 609 -16.07 -6.17 14.71
C ALA A 609 -16.50 -7.56 15.23
N MET A 610 -16.00 -7.94 16.41
CA MET A 610 -16.31 -9.19 17.10
C MET A 610 -17.81 -9.46 17.25
N ALA A 611 -18.63 -8.44 17.48
CA ALA A 611 -20.08 -8.61 17.63
C ALA A 611 -20.79 -9.01 16.32
N ALA A 612 -20.10 -8.92 15.18
CA ALA A 612 -20.61 -9.33 13.88
C ALA A 612 -19.93 -10.60 13.32
N LEU A 613 -19.03 -11.21 14.09
CA LEU A 613 -18.28 -12.39 13.69
C LEU A 613 -18.64 -13.58 14.59
N PRO A 614 -18.63 -14.82 14.07
CA PRO A 614 -18.74 -16.02 14.88
C PRO A 614 -17.70 -16.02 16.01
N ALA A 615 -18.11 -16.43 17.22
CA ALA A 615 -17.23 -16.46 18.39
C ALA A 615 -15.96 -17.30 18.16
N GLU A 616 -16.07 -18.35 17.32
CA GLU A 616 -15.00 -19.26 16.93
C GLU A 616 -13.89 -18.58 16.10
N LEU A 617 -14.19 -17.46 15.43
CA LEU A 617 -13.22 -16.71 14.61
C LEU A 617 -12.51 -15.58 15.37
N ALA A 618 -13.01 -15.19 16.54
CA ALA A 618 -12.45 -14.10 17.33
C ALA A 618 -11.29 -14.58 18.22
N THR A 619 -10.22 -15.11 17.60
CA THR A 619 -9.11 -15.73 18.34
C THR A 619 -8.18 -14.73 19.04
N ARG A 620 -8.10 -13.48 18.56
CA ARG A 620 -7.24 -12.44 19.13
C ARG A 620 -7.83 -11.04 18.91
N ALA A 621 -8.10 -10.31 19.98
CA ALA A 621 -8.39 -8.87 19.91
C ALA A 621 -7.09 -8.09 19.62
N LEU A 622 -7.15 -7.14 18.69
CA LEU A 622 -6.02 -6.25 18.42
C LEU A 622 -6.15 -5.02 19.34
N PRO A 623 -5.16 -4.73 20.21
CA PRO A 623 -5.18 -3.50 21.00
C PRO A 623 -5.04 -2.31 20.04
N GLY A 624 -5.99 -1.36 20.11
CA GLY A 624 -5.84 -0.06 19.45
C GLY A 624 -4.71 0.72 20.13
N ALA A 625 -3.48 0.50 19.71
CA ALA A 625 -2.33 1.21 20.28
C ALA A 625 -2.32 2.67 19.80
N PRO A 626 -2.03 3.66 20.66
CA PRO A 626 -1.89 5.07 20.26
C PRO A 626 -0.90 5.25 19.09
N ASP A 627 0.17 4.45 19.09
CA ASP A 627 1.22 4.46 18.07
C ASP A 627 0.75 3.80 16.75
N ALA A 628 -0.27 2.93 16.81
CA ALA A 628 -0.84 2.27 15.62
C ALA A 628 -1.73 3.20 14.79
N TRP A 629 -2.25 4.28 15.38
CA TRP A 629 -2.94 5.35 14.63
C TRP A 629 -2.03 6.00 13.58
N LEU A 630 -0.71 5.95 13.82
CA LEU A 630 0.28 6.69 13.06
C LEU A 630 0.58 6.04 11.70
N ALA A 631 0.27 4.77 11.47
CA ALA A 631 0.52 4.14 10.18
C ALA A 631 -0.72 4.03 9.26
N LEU A 632 -1.94 4.33 9.74
CA LEU A 632 -3.24 4.04 9.06
C LEU A 632 -3.46 2.58 8.58
N TYR A 633 -2.40 1.77 8.49
CA TYR A 633 -2.35 0.42 7.95
C TYR A 633 -1.47 -0.45 8.85
N PRO A 634 -1.89 -1.69 9.18
CA PRO A 634 -3.20 -2.26 8.85
C PRO A 634 -4.34 -1.50 9.58
N VAL A 635 -5.44 -1.22 8.85
CA VAL A 635 -6.59 -0.44 9.36
C VAL A 635 -7.18 -1.09 10.63
N SER A 636 -7.06 -2.41 10.76
CA SER A 636 -7.43 -3.18 11.95
C SER A 636 -6.66 -2.84 13.23
N ASN A 637 -5.47 -2.22 13.15
CA ASN A 637 -4.75 -1.75 14.34
C ASN A 637 -5.19 -0.34 14.76
N VAL A 638 -5.76 0.42 13.82
CA VAL A 638 -6.30 1.77 14.03
C VAL A 638 -7.70 1.68 14.66
N LEU A 639 -8.47 0.71 14.21
CA LEU A 639 -9.85 0.46 14.66
C LEU A 639 -9.89 -0.69 15.67
N GLN A 640 -11.00 -0.88 16.37
CA GLN A 640 -11.18 -2.02 17.27
C GLN A 640 -11.34 -3.33 16.47
N GLY A 641 -10.21 -3.95 16.13
CA GLY A 641 -10.14 -5.11 15.25
C GLY A 641 -9.99 -6.46 15.96
N VAL A 642 -10.33 -7.52 15.23
CA VAL A 642 -9.99 -8.91 15.58
C VAL A 642 -9.16 -9.54 14.48
N SER A 643 -8.27 -10.44 14.86
CA SER A 643 -7.38 -11.14 13.94
C SER A 643 -7.43 -12.66 14.16
N TRP A 644 -7.34 -13.41 13.05
CA TRP A 644 -7.22 -14.86 13.07
C TRP A 644 -6.21 -15.35 12.01
N GLY A 645 -5.59 -16.50 12.26
CA GLY A 645 -4.54 -17.04 11.39
C GLY A 645 -5.08 -17.49 10.03
N ALA A 646 -4.31 -17.23 8.95
CA ALA A 646 -4.62 -17.76 7.63
C ALA A 646 -4.16 -19.23 7.51
N SER A 647 -4.96 -20.10 6.88
CA SER A 647 -4.63 -21.53 6.68
C SER A 647 -3.42 -21.72 5.75
N GLY A 648 -2.69 -22.84 5.91
CA GLY A 648 -1.42 -23.12 5.21
C GLY A 648 -1.49 -23.06 3.67
N ARG A 649 -2.63 -23.40 3.06
CA ARG A 649 -2.85 -23.27 1.59
C ARG A 649 -2.90 -21.81 1.12
N ALA A 650 -3.47 -20.91 1.92
CA ALA A 650 -3.54 -19.49 1.60
C ALA A 650 -2.15 -18.82 1.72
N ALA A 651 -1.34 -19.22 2.70
CA ALA A 651 0.04 -18.75 2.88
C ALA A 651 0.98 -19.27 1.77
N ALA A 652 0.75 -20.48 1.23
CA ALA A 652 1.58 -21.07 0.17
C ALA A 652 1.51 -20.33 -1.17
N ARG A 653 0.33 -19.77 -1.54
CA ARG A 653 0.13 -19.04 -2.81
C ARG A 653 0.96 -17.76 -2.94
N TRP A 654 1.41 -17.17 -1.83
CA TRP A 654 2.16 -15.91 -1.83
C TRP A 654 3.68 -16.07 -1.83
N ARG A 655 4.18 -17.32 -1.85
CA ARG A 655 5.63 -17.60 -1.95
C ARG A 655 6.26 -17.11 -3.28
N GLY A 656 5.43 -16.73 -4.27
CA GLY A 656 5.83 -16.17 -5.56
C GLY A 656 5.50 -14.69 -5.81
N THR A 657 4.85 -13.98 -4.88
CA THR A 657 4.43 -12.58 -5.09
C THR A 657 5.50 -11.61 -4.60
N ALA A 658 5.88 -10.63 -5.42
CA ALA A 658 6.81 -9.57 -5.04
C ALA A 658 6.18 -8.65 -3.97
N LEU A 659 6.94 -8.30 -2.93
CA LEU A 659 6.52 -7.44 -1.82
C LEU A 659 7.23 -6.07 -1.91
N PRO A 660 6.66 -5.00 -1.32
CA PRO A 660 7.36 -3.73 -1.15
C PRO A 660 8.72 -3.94 -0.46
N ALA A 661 9.73 -3.15 -0.83
CA ALA A 661 11.07 -3.25 -0.27
C ALA A 661 11.60 -1.86 0.08
N LEU A 662 12.16 -1.71 1.28
CA LEU A 662 12.83 -0.48 1.71
C LEU A 662 14.34 -0.71 1.75
N THR A 663 15.11 0.12 1.04
CA THR A 663 16.56 -0.03 0.88
C THR A 663 17.29 1.24 1.29
N LEU A 664 18.33 1.12 2.11
CA LEU A 664 19.28 2.22 2.35
C LEU A 664 20.24 2.34 1.16
N LEU A 665 20.19 3.46 0.46
CA LEU A 665 21.05 3.73 -0.71
C LEU A 665 22.44 4.23 -0.29
N ARG A 666 22.49 5.20 0.64
CA ARG A 666 23.75 5.79 1.10
C ARG A 666 23.61 6.51 2.43
N ARG A 667 24.70 6.54 3.21
CA ARG A 667 24.92 7.43 4.36
C ARG A 667 25.82 8.58 3.92
N GLU A 668 25.41 9.83 4.15
CA GLU A 668 26.18 11.04 3.76
C GLU A 668 26.08 12.15 4.82
N ALA A 669 26.96 13.14 4.74
CA ALA A 669 26.84 14.35 5.54
C ALA A 669 25.73 15.25 4.95
N PRO A 670 24.92 15.93 5.78
CA PRO A 670 23.96 16.91 5.27
C PRO A 670 24.69 18.02 4.50
N PRO A 671 24.13 18.54 3.40
CA PRO A 671 24.74 19.65 2.65
C PRO A 671 24.87 20.88 3.57
N GLU A 672 26.03 21.54 3.53
CA GLU A 672 26.28 22.79 4.25
C GLU A 672 25.21 23.82 3.85
N ALA A 673 24.45 24.32 4.82
CA ALA A 673 23.55 25.44 4.59
C ALA A 673 24.39 26.71 4.54
N SER A 674 24.73 27.16 3.33
CA SER A 674 25.13 28.54 3.14
C SER A 674 23.97 29.46 3.58
N GLU A 675 24.31 30.55 4.29
CA GLU A 675 23.52 31.79 4.45
C GLU A 675 22.66 32.05 5.71
N THR A 676 22.78 31.33 6.83
CA THR A 676 22.23 31.87 8.10
C THR A 676 23.19 31.63 9.26
N GLY A 677 23.98 32.66 9.60
CA GLY A 677 25.01 32.64 10.65
C GLY A 677 24.52 32.29 12.05
N GLN A 678 24.37 30.99 12.34
CA GLN A 678 24.17 30.43 13.68
C GLN A 678 25.29 29.41 14.00
N PRO A 679 25.68 29.27 15.29
CA PRO A 679 26.92 28.60 15.69
C PRO A 679 26.87 27.05 15.56
N PRO A 680 28.04 26.37 15.65
CA PRO A 680 28.21 25.00 15.15
C PRO A 680 27.83 23.94 16.19
N GLU A 681 26.54 23.68 16.38
CA GLU A 681 26.04 22.45 17.04
C GLU A 681 25.75 21.31 16.04
N ARG A 682 26.12 21.45 14.76
CA ARG A 682 25.75 20.53 13.67
C ARG A 682 26.73 19.38 13.37
N ARG A 683 27.75 19.15 14.20
CA ARG A 683 28.75 18.08 13.97
C ARG A 683 28.25 16.64 14.25
N THR A 684 26.98 16.47 14.61
CA THR A 684 26.39 15.17 15.04
C THR A 684 25.12 14.83 14.26
N VAL A 685 25.04 15.12 12.96
CA VAL A 685 23.88 14.78 12.12
C VAL A 685 24.32 14.01 10.89
N VAL A 686 23.60 12.93 10.59
CA VAL A 686 23.86 12.03 9.45
C VAL A 686 22.64 12.00 8.55
N ARG A 687 22.84 12.12 7.23
CA ARG A 687 21.80 11.92 6.23
C ARG A 687 21.76 10.49 5.74
N LEU A 688 20.59 9.88 5.78
CA LEU A 688 20.30 8.56 5.24
C LEU A 688 19.44 8.73 3.98
N ARG A 689 19.95 8.30 2.82
CA ARG A 689 19.15 8.18 1.59
C ARG A 689 18.53 6.80 1.51
N LEU A 690 17.21 6.76 1.39
CA LEU A 690 16.40 5.55 1.40
C LEU A 690 15.60 5.46 0.10
N ARG A 691 15.27 4.23 -0.30
CA ARG A 691 14.40 3.91 -1.43
C ARG A 691 13.31 2.97 -0.98
N LEU A 692 12.05 3.38 -1.09
CA LEU A 692 10.91 2.47 -1.07
C LEU A 692 10.60 2.03 -2.51
N GLN A 693 10.79 0.75 -2.80
CA GLN A 693 10.46 0.10 -4.05
C GLN A 693 9.18 -0.71 -3.88
N LEU A 694 8.15 -0.39 -4.65
CA LEU A 694 6.89 -1.12 -4.74
C LEU A 694 7.01 -2.15 -5.89
N PRO A 695 6.29 -3.29 -5.80
CA PRO A 695 6.33 -4.32 -6.84
C PRO A 695 5.87 -3.84 -8.21
N ASP A 696 4.83 -3.01 -8.23
CA ASP A 696 4.17 -2.45 -9.39
C ASP A 696 3.36 -1.20 -8.99
N SER A 697 2.68 -0.59 -9.95
CA SER A 697 1.75 0.52 -9.70
C SER A 697 0.49 0.03 -8.98
N GLY A 698 -0.16 0.89 -8.20
CA GLY A 698 -1.38 0.52 -7.48
C GLY A 698 -1.25 0.31 -5.98
N TRP A 699 -0.05 0.54 -5.46
CA TRP A 699 0.19 0.53 -4.02
C TRP A 699 0.08 1.94 -3.45
N PHE A 700 -0.67 2.04 -2.36
CA PHE A 700 -0.70 3.19 -1.48
C PHE A 700 -0.36 2.71 -0.06
N GLY A 701 0.01 3.62 0.82
CA GLY A 701 0.43 3.21 2.14
C GLY A 701 0.86 4.35 3.03
N ALA A 702 1.55 3.98 4.11
CA ALA A 702 2.21 4.92 4.99
C ALA A 702 3.56 4.42 5.46
N LEU A 703 4.40 5.37 5.87
CA LEU A 703 5.63 5.12 6.60
C LEU A 703 5.56 5.83 7.94
N ASN A 704 6.02 5.15 8.98
CA ASN A 704 6.22 5.75 10.29
C ASN A 704 7.72 5.75 10.61
N PHE A 705 8.30 6.94 10.68
CA PHE A 705 9.67 7.14 11.14
C PHE A 705 9.64 7.35 12.65
N THR A 706 10.47 6.65 13.40
CA THR A 706 10.63 6.84 14.85
C THR A 706 12.12 6.96 15.18
N GLY A 707 12.55 7.98 15.93
CA GLY A 707 13.95 8.24 16.27
C GLY A 707 14.23 9.74 16.47
N ASP A 708 15.49 10.10 16.69
CA ASP A 708 15.93 11.50 16.80
C ASP A 708 16.12 12.14 15.40
N ILE A 709 14.98 12.40 14.75
CA ILE A 709 14.89 12.96 13.39
C ILE A 709 15.08 14.47 13.44
N ARG A 710 16.05 14.98 12.66
CA ARG A 710 16.43 16.40 12.59
C ARG A 710 15.89 17.12 11.39
N ASP A 711 15.86 16.46 10.24
CA ASP A 711 15.27 16.95 8.99
C ASP A 711 14.94 15.75 8.09
N TRP A 712 14.15 15.93 7.05
CA TRP A 712 13.81 14.87 6.11
C TRP A 712 13.15 15.43 4.84
N SER A 713 13.01 14.57 3.84
CA SER A 713 12.40 14.90 2.56
C SER A 713 11.94 13.64 1.85
N TRP A 714 10.66 13.58 1.51
CA TRP A 714 10.07 12.45 0.80
C TRP A 714 10.28 12.48 -0.72
N THR A 715 10.50 13.66 -1.29
CA THR A 715 10.71 13.85 -2.72
C THR A 715 11.89 14.80 -2.94
N THR A 716 12.65 14.63 -4.01
CA THR A 716 13.83 15.47 -4.32
C THR A 716 13.56 16.98 -4.36
N HIS A 717 12.29 17.40 -4.44
CA HIS A 717 11.84 18.78 -4.52
C HIS A 717 11.14 19.30 -3.26
N PHE A 718 10.73 18.44 -2.33
CA PHE A 718 10.09 18.84 -1.07
C PHE A 718 11.11 18.85 0.06
N ARG A 719 11.49 20.02 0.57
CA ARG A 719 12.21 20.12 1.85
C ARG A 719 11.20 20.38 2.95
N SER A 720 11.29 19.63 4.05
CA SER A 720 10.59 20.04 5.27
C SER A 720 11.09 21.46 5.61
N GLY A 721 10.18 22.43 5.66
CA GLY A 721 10.53 23.84 5.83
C GLY A 721 11.07 24.15 7.22
N GLY A 722 12.28 23.66 7.56
CA GLY A 722 13.06 24.07 8.73
C GLY A 722 12.27 24.15 10.04
N TRP A 723 11.36 23.21 10.29
CA TRP A 723 10.50 23.26 11.46
C TRP A 723 11.29 22.98 12.73
N ARG A 724 11.52 24.03 13.53
CA ARG A 724 11.99 23.91 14.92
C ARG A 724 10.87 23.32 15.78
N GLN A 725 10.71 22.00 15.80
CA GLN A 725 9.95 21.32 16.85
C GLN A 725 10.82 20.27 17.53
N ARG A 726 11.27 20.62 18.74
CA ARG A 726 12.14 19.83 19.63
C ARG A 726 11.44 18.64 20.33
N GLU A 727 10.18 18.31 20.00
CA GLU A 727 9.33 17.55 20.94
C GLU A 727 8.70 16.25 20.43
N ARG A 728 8.91 15.80 19.19
CA ARG A 728 8.35 14.49 18.74
C ARG A 728 9.37 13.60 18.04
N SER A 729 9.58 12.42 18.62
CA SER A 729 10.44 11.33 18.17
C SER A 729 9.85 10.48 17.04
N TRP A 730 8.79 10.93 16.36
CA TRP A 730 8.18 10.18 15.25
C TRP A 730 7.55 11.07 14.17
N ARG A 731 7.40 10.54 12.93
CA ARG A 731 6.79 11.20 11.76
C ARG A 731 6.06 10.20 10.87
N VAL A 732 4.91 10.62 10.33
CA VAL A 732 4.07 9.79 9.46
C VAL A 732 4.02 10.37 8.06
N VAL A 733 4.25 9.51 7.07
CA VAL A 733 4.14 9.87 5.66
C VAL A 733 3.15 8.94 5.00
N ARG A 734 2.04 9.46 4.50
CA ARG A 734 1.15 8.74 3.60
C ARG A 734 1.67 8.89 2.18
N PHE A 735 1.62 7.83 1.38
CA PHE A 735 1.93 7.89 -0.04
C PHE A 735 0.85 7.21 -0.88
N ALA A 736 0.59 7.75 -2.06
CA ALA A 736 -0.19 7.10 -3.11
C ALA A 736 0.34 7.49 -4.48
N GLY A 737 0.16 6.65 -5.47
CA GLY A 737 0.54 6.97 -6.84
C GLY A 737 -0.02 6.01 -7.86
N ASP A 738 0.04 6.42 -9.12
CA ASP A 738 -0.43 5.66 -10.27
C ASP A 738 0.74 4.98 -11.02
N ALA A 739 0.52 4.52 -12.25
CA ALA A 739 1.57 3.98 -13.13
C ALA A 739 2.88 4.78 -13.07
N GLY A 740 4.04 4.16 -12.87
CA GLY A 740 5.32 4.88 -12.76
C GLY A 740 5.66 5.40 -11.36
N SER A 741 4.81 5.14 -10.35
CA SER A 741 5.08 5.50 -8.95
C SER A 741 5.72 4.38 -8.15
N GLU A 742 6.34 3.38 -8.78
CA GLU A 742 6.85 2.18 -8.09
C GLU A 742 8.08 2.48 -7.23
N ARG A 743 8.78 3.59 -7.48
CA ARG A 743 10.05 3.90 -6.83
C ARG A 743 10.03 5.24 -6.12
N TRP A 744 10.18 5.25 -4.80
CA TRP A 744 10.23 6.44 -3.95
C TRP A 744 11.62 6.61 -3.32
N ASP A 745 12.40 7.55 -3.86
CA ASP A 745 13.70 7.94 -3.30
C ASP A 745 13.52 9.13 -2.36
N PHE A 746 13.97 8.99 -1.12
CA PHE A 746 13.79 10.00 -0.06
C PHE A 746 15.02 10.04 0.87
N TRP A 747 15.10 11.05 1.74
CA TRP A 747 16.17 11.16 2.73
C TRP A 747 15.68 11.58 4.10
N VAL A 748 16.39 11.17 5.15
CA VAL A 748 16.15 11.54 6.54
C VAL A 748 17.48 11.85 7.23
N ASP A 749 17.52 12.99 7.91
CA ASP A 749 18.63 13.45 8.72
C ASP A 749 18.36 13.07 10.18
N VAL A 750 19.30 12.35 10.80
CA VAL A 750 19.18 11.82 12.16
C VAL A 750 20.38 12.23 13.00
N ALA A 751 20.18 12.38 14.32
CA ALA A 751 21.29 12.65 15.23
C ALA A 751 22.22 11.43 15.35
N GLU A 752 23.53 11.66 15.26
CA GLU A 752 24.56 10.61 15.30
C GLU A 752 24.68 9.92 16.67
N ALA A 753 24.28 10.62 17.75
CA ALA A 753 24.33 10.12 19.13
C ALA A 753 22.97 9.65 19.69
N GLY A 754 21.89 9.74 18.90
CA GLY A 754 20.52 9.40 19.33
C GLY A 754 20.17 7.96 18.98
N GLY A 755 19.54 7.24 19.91
CA GLY A 755 19.10 5.86 19.73
C GLY A 755 18.28 5.69 18.44
N GLY A 756 18.87 5.00 17.46
CA GLY A 756 18.20 4.26 16.40
C GLY A 756 17.06 4.88 15.61
N LEU A 757 17.22 5.01 14.28
CA LEU A 757 16.08 5.25 13.40
C LEU A 757 15.29 3.96 13.16
N ARG A 758 14.01 3.97 13.52
CA ARG A 758 13.02 2.99 13.10
C ARG A 758 12.18 3.49 11.94
N VAL A 759 12.01 2.64 10.93
CA VAL A 759 11.08 2.91 9.81
C VAL A 759 10.12 1.75 9.70
N ASP A 760 8.85 2.02 9.97
CA ASP A 760 7.76 1.10 9.68
C ASP A 760 7.19 1.42 8.30
N VAL A 761 7.03 0.41 7.44
CA VAL A 761 6.38 0.57 6.14
C VAL A 761 5.12 -0.26 6.13
N ALA A 762 3.99 0.35 5.81
CA ALA A 762 2.73 -0.32 5.58
C ALA A 762 2.22 0.03 4.18
N ALA A 763 2.18 -0.94 3.28
CA ALA A 763 1.64 -0.73 1.92
C ALA A 763 0.45 -1.66 1.69
N ALA A 764 -0.56 -1.14 1.00
CA ALA A 764 -1.80 -1.82 0.67
C ALA A 764 -2.12 -1.67 -0.83
N ARG A 765 -2.79 -2.69 -1.36
CA ARG A 765 -3.26 -2.72 -2.74
C ARG A 765 -4.63 -3.40 -2.83
N GLY A 766 -5.53 -2.82 -3.62
CA GLY A 766 -6.98 -3.10 -3.60
C GLY A 766 -7.51 -4.19 -4.55
N ASP A 767 -6.67 -4.71 -5.44
CA ASP A 767 -7.03 -5.69 -6.49
C ASP A 767 -6.34 -7.06 -6.31
N LEU A 768 -5.51 -7.24 -5.27
CA LEU A 768 -4.82 -8.49 -4.98
C LEU A 768 -5.81 -9.59 -4.54
N ASP A 769 -6.27 -10.35 -5.53
CA ASP A 769 -6.98 -11.63 -5.44
C ASP A 769 -8.41 -11.59 -4.87
N ARG A 770 -9.38 -11.22 -5.70
CA ARG A 770 -10.82 -11.42 -5.45
C ARG A 770 -11.25 -12.89 -5.47
N SER A 771 -10.37 -13.82 -5.85
CA SER A 771 -10.68 -15.25 -6.07
C SER A 771 -10.27 -16.17 -4.93
N ALA A 772 -9.57 -15.67 -3.92
CA ALA A 772 -9.22 -16.44 -2.73
C ALA A 772 -10.49 -16.80 -1.93
N GLU A 773 -10.86 -18.08 -1.95
CA GLU A 773 -11.95 -18.63 -1.14
C GLU A 773 -11.77 -18.23 0.33
N PHE A 774 -12.70 -17.40 0.83
CA PHE A 774 -12.93 -17.27 2.26
C PHE A 774 -13.13 -18.68 2.86
N PRO A 775 -12.74 -18.93 4.12
CA PRO A 775 -13.18 -20.12 4.84
C PRO A 775 -14.69 -20.27 4.64
N ALA A 776 -15.13 -21.43 4.15
CA ALA A 776 -16.51 -21.71 3.82
C ALA A 776 -17.38 -21.74 5.10
N LEU A 777 -17.68 -20.56 5.64
CA LEU A 777 -18.60 -20.36 6.75
C LEU A 777 -19.89 -19.75 6.18
N PRO A 778 -21.03 -20.47 6.23
CA PRO A 778 -22.30 -20.03 5.64
C PRO A 778 -22.77 -18.64 6.11
N ASP A 779 -22.48 -18.27 7.35
CA ASP A 779 -22.86 -16.96 7.91
C ASP A 779 -21.99 -15.80 7.43
N LEU A 780 -20.69 -16.05 7.23
CA LEU A 780 -19.80 -15.10 6.56
C LEU A 780 -20.08 -15.03 5.06
N ARG A 781 -20.63 -16.07 4.40
CA ARG A 781 -21.12 -15.94 3.01
C ARG A 781 -22.32 -15.01 2.91
N ARG A 782 -23.20 -14.94 3.93
CA ARG A 782 -24.26 -13.92 3.98
C ARG A 782 -23.71 -12.51 4.25
N ALA A 783 -22.71 -12.36 5.12
CA ALA A 783 -22.05 -11.06 5.35
C ALA A 783 -21.16 -10.63 4.16
N ALA A 784 -20.43 -11.56 3.54
CA ALA A 784 -19.60 -11.37 2.36
C ALA A 784 -20.41 -11.27 1.06
N SER A 785 -21.68 -11.73 1.04
CA SER A 785 -22.63 -11.39 -0.03
C SER A 785 -22.96 -9.89 -0.09
N GLN A 786 -22.54 -9.11 0.91
CA GLN A 786 -22.57 -7.65 0.90
C GLN A 786 -21.20 -7.01 0.57
N LYS A 787 -20.26 -7.80 0.03
CA LYS A 787 -18.89 -7.42 -0.38
C LYS A 787 -18.13 -6.72 0.74
N ALA A 788 -17.48 -7.52 1.56
CA ALA A 788 -16.45 -7.03 2.45
C ALA A 788 -15.26 -6.50 1.63
N LYS A 789 -14.71 -5.36 2.05
CA LYS A 789 -13.51 -4.79 1.46
C LYS A 789 -12.35 -5.77 1.69
N ASN A 790 -11.47 -6.00 0.71
CA ASN A 790 -10.32 -6.91 0.83
C ASN A 790 -9.03 -6.15 0.48
N PHE A 791 -8.01 -6.17 1.35
CA PHE A 791 -6.69 -5.61 1.08
C PHE A 791 -5.60 -6.53 1.60
N SER A 792 -4.43 -6.52 0.96
CA SER A 792 -3.21 -7.12 1.49
C SER A 792 -2.31 -6.02 2.06
N VAL A 793 -1.98 -6.07 3.35
CA VAL A 793 -1.07 -5.09 4.00
C VAL A 793 0.27 -5.74 4.31
N CYS A 794 1.40 -5.14 3.91
CA CYS A 794 2.74 -5.59 4.28
C CYS A 794 3.39 -4.64 5.28
N GLU A 795 3.75 -5.15 6.47
CA GLU A 795 4.43 -4.39 7.54
C GLU A 795 5.94 -4.72 7.55
N PHE A 796 6.80 -3.70 7.52
CA PHE A 796 8.26 -3.81 7.69
C PHE A 796 8.69 -3.07 8.95
N ASN A 797 9.71 -3.56 9.65
CA ASN A 797 10.27 -2.95 10.86
C ASN A 797 11.80 -2.88 10.69
N ILE A 798 12.39 -1.69 10.55
CA ILE A 798 13.85 -1.51 10.52
C ILE A 798 14.26 -0.88 11.84
N ARG A 799 15.19 -1.43 12.63
CA ARG A 799 15.83 -0.71 13.75
C ARG A 799 17.28 -0.38 13.40
N GLY A 800 17.62 0.90 13.28
CA GLY A 800 19.00 1.35 13.46
C GLY A 800 19.35 1.30 14.95
N GLY A 801 20.57 0.95 15.34
CA GLY A 801 21.01 1.06 16.73
C GLY A 801 21.83 -0.14 17.17
N GLY A 802 23.14 -0.07 16.93
CA GLY A 802 24.10 -1.00 17.50
C GLY A 802 25.41 -0.29 17.81
N THR A 803 25.55 0.18 19.05
CA THR A 803 26.86 0.19 19.71
C THR A 803 26.97 -1.11 20.50
N ALA A 804 27.74 -2.06 20.00
CA ALA A 804 28.19 -3.20 20.78
C ALA A 804 29.69 -3.35 20.57
N LYS A 805 30.48 -2.96 21.58
CA LYS A 805 31.82 -3.49 21.75
C LYS A 805 31.67 -4.92 22.27
N SER A 806 32.41 -5.86 21.70
CA SER A 806 32.80 -7.09 22.39
C SER A 806 34.33 -7.14 22.44
N ASP A 807 34.87 -7.67 23.54
CA ASP A 807 36.30 -7.77 23.82
C ASP A 807 37.02 -8.85 22.98
N SER A 808 36.53 -9.16 21.79
CA SER A 808 37.24 -9.95 20.78
C SER A 808 36.78 -9.48 19.39
N GLY A 809 37.57 -8.59 18.79
CA GLY A 809 37.15 -7.75 17.67
C GLY A 809 36.77 -8.50 16.38
N GLY A 810 35.52 -8.33 15.97
CA GLY A 810 34.97 -8.62 14.64
C GLY A 810 33.43 -8.59 14.65
N PRO A 811 32.73 -8.03 13.64
CA PRO A 811 31.27 -8.03 13.61
C PRO A 811 30.75 -9.42 13.18
N LEU A 812 30.12 -10.13 14.11
CA LEU A 812 29.28 -11.29 13.81
C LEU A 812 27.94 -10.80 13.23
N LEU A 813 27.67 -11.09 11.95
CA LEU A 813 26.33 -11.01 11.36
C LEU A 813 25.67 -12.38 11.55
N GLU A 814 24.97 -12.56 12.66
CA GLU A 814 24.00 -13.64 12.85
C GLU A 814 22.72 -13.30 12.03
N PRO A 815 22.33 -14.10 11.02
CA PRO A 815 21.21 -13.77 10.15
C PRO A 815 19.89 -14.37 10.67
N PHE A 816 18.94 -13.51 11.04
CA PHE A 816 17.57 -13.88 11.44
C PHE A 816 16.53 -13.82 10.28
N ALA A 817 16.96 -13.93 9.01
CA ALA A 817 16.07 -13.84 7.85
C ALA A 817 16.05 -15.13 7.01
N SER A 818 14.86 -15.69 6.75
CA SER A 818 14.66 -16.90 5.93
C SER A 818 14.58 -16.62 4.42
N LYS A 819 14.65 -15.35 3.97
CA LYS A 819 14.72 -14.99 2.55
C LYS A 819 15.48 -13.68 2.30
N PHE A 820 16.51 -13.71 1.45
CA PHE A 820 17.25 -12.55 0.95
C PHE A 820 16.87 -12.32 -0.52
N VAL A 821 16.42 -11.11 -0.90
CA VAL A 821 16.09 -10.79 -2.31
C VAL A 821 16.68 -9.44 -2.69
N GLY A 822 17.41 -9.37 -3.81
CA GLY A 822 17.90 -8.09 -4.34
C GLY A 822 19.13 -7.52 -3.61
N VAL A 823 19.90 -8.35 -2.91
CA VAL A 823 20.97 -7.86 -2.04
C VAL A 823 22.26 -7.69 -2.85
N HIS A 824 22.88 -6.50 -2.80
CA HIS A 824 24.20 -6.28 -3.38
C HIS A 824 25.24 -6.07 -2.27
N PHE A 825 26.08 -7.09 -2.04
CA PHE A 825 27.22 -7.03 -1.12
C PHE A 825 28.50 -6.81 -1.91
N SER A 826 29.15 -5.66 -1.71
CA SER A 826 30.48 -5.36 -2.25
C SER A 826 31.32 -4.66 -1.18
N MET A 827 32.48 -5.23 -0.84
CA MET A 827 33.45 -4.63 0.09
C MET A 827 34.83 -4.59 -0.56
N HIS A 828 35.67 -3.63 -0.16
CA HIS A 828 36.97 -3.36 -0.80
C HIS A 828 38.17 -3.53 0.16
N TYR A 829 37.97 -4.20 1.31
CA TYR A 829 38.98 -4.31 2.36
C TYR A 829 39.12 -5.75 2.89
N ASP A 830 40.37 -6.20 3.05
CA ASP A 830 40.77 -7.45 3.72
C ASP A 830 40.41 -7.39 5.21
N LEU A 831 39.24 -7.90 5.58
CA LEU A 831 38.85 -8.05 6.99
C LEU A 831 39.11 -9.49 7.45
N PRO A 832 39.88 -9.71 8.54
CA PRO A 832 40.01 -11.03 9.14
C PRO A 832 38.66 -11.50 9.72
N GLY A 833 38.12 -12.62 9.23
CA GLY A 833 37.05 -13.38 9.90
C GLY A 833 35.59 -13.09 9.54
N ALA A 834 35.28 -12.27 8.53
CA ALA A 834 33.88 -11.98 8.16
C ALA A 834 33.29 -13.02 7.19
N THR A 835 32.74 -14.13 7.69
CA THR A 835 31.94 -15.08 6.90
C THR A 835 30.46 -14.96 7.31
N MET A 836 29.52 -14.94 6.36
CA MET A 836 28.10 -15.09 6.70
C MET A 836 27.83 -16.57 6.99
N SER A 837 27.64 -16.90 8.27
CA SER A 837 27.39 -18.27 8.72
C SER A 837 25.88 -18.53 8.85
N LEU A 838 25.41 -19.57 8.18
CA LEU A 838 24.04 -20.06 8.19
C LEU A 838 24.04 -21.45 8.83
N ALA A 839 23.55 -21.56 10.06
CA ALA A 839 23.47 -22.82 10.78
C ALA A 839 22.02 -23.15 11.15
N ASN A 840 21.61 -24.42 11.01
CA ASN A 840 20.29 -24.93 11.39
C ASN A 840 19.12 -24.12 10.78
N THR A 841 19.23 -23.71 9.52
CA THR A 841 18.29 -22.76 8.92
C THR A 841 17.85 -23.16 7.51
N THR A 842 16.71 -22.63 7.09
CA THR A 842 16.26 -22.69 5.70
C THR A 842 16.24 -21.28 5.11
N VAL A 843 17.03 -21.03 4.07
CA VAL A 843 17.24 -19.71 3.49
C VAL A 843 17.08 -19.74 1.97
N VAL A 844 16.33 -18.80 1.41
CA VAL A 844 16.27 -18.59 -0.04
C VAL A 844 16.92 -17.24 -0.40
N ILE A 845 17.94 -17.25 -1.25
CA ILE A 845 18.64 -16.05 -1.75
C ILE A 845 18.30 -15.88 -3.23
N GLN A 846 17.74 -14.73 -3.61
CA GLN A 846 17.30 -14.48 -4.99
C GLN A 846 17.76 -13.12 -5.51
N ASN A 847 18.02 -13.01 -6.82
CA ASN A 847 18.30 -11.74 -7.52
C ASN A 847 19.40 -10.91 -6.84
N SER A 848 20.41 -11.56 -6.27
CA SER A 848 21.42 -10.93 -5.42
C SER A 848 22.81 -10.95 -6.08
N VAL A 849 23.70 -10.07 -5.65
CA VAL A 849 25.09 -9.99 -6.13
C VAL A 849 26.03 -9.92 -4.93
N PHE A 850 26.98 -10.85 -4.87
CA PHE A 850 28.04 -10.91 -3.86
C PHE A 850 29.37 -10.77 -4.59
N SER A 851 30.04 -9.63 -4.43
CA SER A 851 31.27 -9.39 -5.17
C SER A 851 32.39 -8.73 -4.41
N ARG A 852 33.63 -9.05 -4.80
CA ARG A 852 34.87 -8.50 -4.21
C ARG A 852 35.03 -8.81 -2.72
N LEU A 853 34.40 -9.88 -2.25
CA LEU A 853 34.42 -10.24 -0.84
C LEU A 853 35.66 -11.10 -0.56
N SER A 854 36.68 -10.47 0.06
CA SER A 854 37.91 -11.13 0.48
C SER A 854 37.95 -11.21 2.00
N PHE A 855 37.72 -12.41 2.53
CA PHE A 855 37.76 -12.65 3.96
C PHE A 855 38.83 -13.71 4.22
N ARG A 856 39.66 -13.54 5.25
CA ARG A 856 40.47 -14.66 5.76
C ARG A 856 39.61 -15.78 6.39
N GLY A 857 38.30 -15.80 6.14
CA GLY A 857 37.31 -16.79 6.57
C GLY A 857 37.12 -17.90 5.53
N GLN A 858 36.22 -18.85 5.82
CA GLN A 858 36.08 -20.08 5.02
C GLN A 858 35.41 -19.84 3.66
N ALA A 859 34.41 -18.97 3.61
CA ALA A 859 33.67 -18.63 2.38
C ALA A 859 32.92 -17.29 2.56
N VAL A 860 32.24 -16.81 1.50
CA VAL A 860 31.23 -15.74 1.62
C VAL A 860 30.03 -16.25 2.42
N LEU A 861 29.53 -17.44 2.07
CA LEU A 861 28.45 -18.13 2.77
C LEU A 861 28.97 -19.47 3.33
N ALA A 862 28.88 -19.68 4.64
CA ALA A 862 29.15 -20.97 5.29
C ALA A 862 27.84 -21.59 5.77
N LEU A 863 27.52 -22.81 5.35
CA LEU A 863 26.23 -23.47 5.61
C LEU A 863 26.46 -24.71 6.47
N ALA A 864 25.82 -24.81 7.62
CA ALA A 864 25.87 -25.96 8.52
C ALA A 864 24.45 -26.47 8.82
N ASN A 865 24.15 -27.74 8.58
CA ASN A 865 22.82 -28.33 8.80
C ASN A 865 21.66 -27.46 8.28
N SER A 866 21.81 -26.93 7.06
CA SER A 866 20.93 -25.89 6.51
C SER A 866 20.45 -26.21 5.11
N ASP A 867 19.22 -25.79 4.79
CA ASP A 867 18.63 -25.89 3.46
C ASP A 867 18.68 -24.52 2.76
N VAL A 868 19.54 -24.38 1.76
CA VAL A 868 19.74 -23.10 1.07
C VAL A 868 19.41 -23.21 -0.41
N THR A 869 18.57 -22.30 -0.89
CA THR A 869 18.24 -22.17 -2.32
C THR A 869 18.70 -20.81 -2.87
N LEU A 870 19.54 -20.83 -3.90
CA LEU A 870 19.99 -19.68 -4.65
C LEU A 870 19.27 -19.63 -5.99
N PHE A 871 18.71 -18.48 -6.36
CA PHE A 871 18.05 -18.29 -7.64
C PHE A 871 18.49 -16.97 -8.27
N ASN A 872 18.94 -16.98 -9.53
CA ASN A 872 19.34 -15.76 -10.24
C ASN A 872 20.31 -14.87 -9.44
N THR A 873 21.37 -15.47 -8.87
CA THR A 873 22.33 -14.78 -7.99
C THR A 873 23.73 -14.82 -8.59
N THR A 874 24.49 -13.74 -8.42
CA THR A 874 25.87 -13.64 -8.94
C THR A 874 26.89 -13.58 -7.80
N PHE A 875 27.87 -14.48 -7.80
CA PHE A 875 29.07 -14.41 -6.96
C PHE A 875 30.27 -14.07 -7.84
N ALA A 876 30.89 -12.91 -7.64
CA ALA A 876 31.97 -12.46 -8.52
C ALA A 876 33.19 -11.90 -7.79
N TYR A 877 34.40 -12.29 -8.18
CA TYR A 877 35.64 -11.73 -7.62
C TYR A 877 35.80 -11.94 -6.10
N ASN A 878 35.26 -13.03 -5.54
CA ASN A 878 35.40 -13.33 -4.11
C ASN A 878 36.63 -14.20 -3.85
N ASN A 879 37.32 -13.98 -2.73
CA ASN A 879 38.58 -14.67 -2.40
C ASN A 879 38.58 -15.11 -0.93
N ASN A 880 38.50 -16.42 -0.70
CA ASN A 880 38.29 -16.96 0.65
C ASN A 880 39.12 -18.24 0.89
N SER A 881 39.34 -18.58 2.16
CA SER A 881 40.32 -19.60 2.55
C SER A 881 39.91 -21.05 2.31
N ARG A 882 38.62 -21.36 2.14
CA ARG A 882 38.13 -22.68 1.67
C ARG A 882 37.52 -22.51 0.30
N ALA A 883 36.26 -22.08 0.23
CA ALA A 883 35.55 -21.88 -1.02
C ALA A 883 35.46 -20.40 -1.39
N GLY A 884 35.71 -20.06 -2.65
CA GLY A 884 35.70 -18.66 -3.07
C GLY A 884 34.36 -17.96 -2.82
N ALA A 885 33.24 -18.68 -2.93
CA ALA A 885 31.91 -18.15 -2.64
C ALA A 885 31.18 -18.92 -1.52
N ILE A 886 30.96 -20.23 -1.64
CA ILE A 886 30.04 -20.95 -0.74
C ILE A 886 30.68 -22.21 -0.18
N TYR A 887 30.59 -22.41 1.13
CA TYR A 887 31.02 -23.63 1.79
C TYR A 887 29.84 -24.27 2.53
N ALA A 888 29.34 -25.41 2.05
CA ALA A 888 28.25 -26.17 2.68
C ALA A 888 28.80 -27.41 3.39
N PHE A 889 28.43 -27.60 4.66
CA PHE A 889 28.88 -28.71 5.50
C PHE A 889 27.79 -29.20 6.46
N ASP A 890 28.05 -30.31 7.15
CA ASP A 890 27.20 -30.91 8.19
C ASP A 890 25.73 -31.13 7.79
N ASN A 891 25.47 -32.01 6.81
CA ASN A 891 24.12 -32.38 6.36
C ASN A 891 23.29 -31.21 5.80
N SER A 892 23.93 -30.25 5.14
CA SER A 892 23.24 -29.16 4.44
C SER A 892 22.72 -29.60 3.06
N ASN A 893 21.66 -28.95 2.57
CA ASN A 893 21.21 -29.08 1.17
C ASN A 893 21.36 -27.75 0.45
N LEU A 894 22.26 -27.69 -0.54
CA LEU A 894 22.47 -26.50 -1.36
C LEU A 894 21.83 -26.69 -2.74
N THR A 895 20.89 -25.81 -3.08
CA THR A 895 20.25 -25.72 -4.40
C THR A 895 20.65 -24.43 -5.08
N VAL A 896 21.20 -24.50 -6.30
CA VAL A 896 21.70 -23.35 -7.08
C VAL A 896 21.04 -23.35 -8.45
N LEU A 897 20.26 -22.31 -8.72
CA LEU A 897 19.43 -22.20 -9.92
C LEU A 897 19.73 -20.89 -10.65
N GLU A 898 19.90 -20.97 -11.98
CA GLU A 898 19.99 -19.80 -12.87
C GLU A 898 21.04 -18.76 -12.43
N SER A 899 22.13 -19.19 -11.82
CA SER A 899 23.08 -18.30 -11.13
C SER A 899 24.42 -18.18 -11.85
N LYS A 900 25.30 -17.28 -11.39
CA LYS A 900 26.62 -17.03 -11.98
C LYS A 900 27.73 -16.98 -10.93
N PHE A 901 28.81 -17.72 -11.15
CA PHE A 901 30.03 -17.70 -10.33
C PHE A 901 31.21 -17.31 -11.21
N VAL A 902 31.78 -16.13 -11.00
CA VAL A 902 32.74 -15.51 -11.91
C VAL A 902 34.01 -15.05 -11.17
N ASN A 903 35.19 -15.51 -11.58
CA ASN A 903 36.47 -15.06 -11.03
C ASN A 903 36.57 -15.23 -9.49
N ASN A 904 36.01 -16.29 -8.91
CA ASN A 904 36.16 -16.57 -7.48
C ASN A 904 37.42 -17.42 -7.22
N LEU A 905 38.07 -17.19 -6.08
CA LEU A 905 39.31 -17.83 -5.66
C LEU A 905 39.13 -18.53 -4.30
N GLY A 906 39.41 -19.83 -4.27
CA GLY A 906 39.38 -20.67 -3.06
C GLY A 906 40.65 -21.48 -2.88
N SER A 907 40.83 -22.14 -1.73
CA SER A 907 41.82 -23.22 -1.60
C SER A 907 41.23 -24.56 -2.05
N ASP A 908 39.96 -24.79 -1.73
CA ASP A 908 39.17 -25.97 -2.02
C ASP A 908 37.84 -25.45 -2.60
N GLY A 909 37.55 -25.69 -3.88
CA GLY A 909 36.37 -25.15 -4.56
C GLY A 909 36.52 -23.67 -4.91
N GLY A 910 36.91 -23.34 -6.13
CA GLY A 910 37.12 -21.93 -6.52
C GLY A 910 35.83 -21.12 -6.42
N ALA A 911 34.66 -21.75 -6.58
CA ALA A 911 33.36 -21.16 -6.28
C ALA A 911 32.68 -21.81 -5.08
N ILE A 912 32.44 -23.13 -5.11
CA ILE A 912 31.63 -23.82 -4.10
C ILE A 912 32.36 -25.05 -3.57
N THR A 913 32.34 -25.23 -2.26
CA THR A 913 32.72 -26.49 -1.59
C THR A 913 31.56 -27.08 -0.81
N VAL A 914 31.38 -28.40 -0.91
CA VAL A 914 30.33 -29.16 -0.24
C VAL A 914 30.95 -30.34 0.48
N TRP A 915 30.69 -30.50 1.78
CA TRP A 915 31.23 -31.57 2.62
C TRP A 915 30.12 -32.26 3.40
N ASN A 916 29.98 -33.59 3.27
CA ASN A 916 28.95 -34.36 3.98
C ASN A 916 27.54 -33.73 3.84
N SER A 917 27.19 -33.28 2.63
CA SER A 917 26.03 -32.44 2.32
C SER A 917 25.57 -32.69 0.88
N SER A 918 24.35 -32.28 0.51
CA SER A 918 23.82 -32.48 -0.87
C SER A 918 23.91 -31.21 -1.71
N LEU A 919 24.05 -31.39 -3.03
CA LEU A 919 24.15 -30.30 -4.00
C LEU A 919 23.27 -30.52 -5.23
N LEU A 920 22.47 -29.52 -5.58
CA LEU A 920 21.75 -29.42 -6.85
C LEU A 920 22.15 -28.13 -7.56
N VAL A 921 22.60 -28.23 -8.81
CA VAL A 921 22.95 -27.10 -9.68
C VAL A 921 22.19 -27.22 -11.00
N ASN A 922 21.47 -26.16 -11.39
CA ASN A 922 20.72 -26.11 -12.64
C ASN A 922 20.83 -24.74 -13.31
N GLY A 923 21.03 -24.69 -14.63
CA GLY A 923 21.00 -23.45 -15.41
C GLY A 923 22.09 -22.44 -15.02
N THR A 924 23.19 -22.90 -14.43
CA THR A 924 24.17 -22.02 -13.75
C THR A 924 25.49 -21.97 -14.52
N THR A 925 26.16 -20.81 -14.50
CA THR A 925 27.45 -20.61 -15.18
C THR A 925 28.60 -20.41 -14.18
N PHE A 926 29.68 -21.15 -14.35
CA PHE A 926 30.94 -21.02 -13.61
C PHE A 926 32.06 -20.62 -14.56
N THR A 927 32.58 -19.40 -14.40
CA THR A 927 33.60 -18.84 -15.30
C THR A 927 34.82 -18.37 -14.54
N ASN A 928 36.00 -18.85 -14.96
CA ASN A 928 37.31 -18.41 -14.46
C ASN A 928 37.44 -18.50 -12.93
N ASN A 929 36.81 -19.48 -12.30
CA ASN A 929 37.02 -19.73 -10.87
C ASN A 929 38.28 -20.59 -10.69
N SER A 930 39.03 -20.33 -9.62
CA SER A 930 40.33 -20.96 -9.39
C SER A 930 40.44 -21.50 -7.97
N ALA A 931 41.02 -22.69 -7.82
CA ALA A 931 41.31 -23.32 -6.54
C ALA A 931 42.77 -23.75 -6.44
N GLY A 932 43.42 -23.47 -5.31
CA GLY A 932 44.81 -23.92 -5.07
C GLY A 932 44.96 -25.45 -4.93
N GLY A 933 43.88 -26.15 -4.57
CA GLY A 933 43.83 -27.60 -4.32
C GLY A 933 42.91 -28.33 -5.29
N THR A 934 41.62 -28.44 -4.96
CA THR A 934 40.67 -29.25 -5.74
C THR A 934 39.42 -28.47 -6.14
N GLY A 935 38.88 -28.77 -7.33
CA GLY A 935 37.62 -28.22 -7.82
C GLY A 935 37.72 -26.74 -8.20
N GLY A 936 38.14 -26.41 -9.43
CA GLY A 936 38.30 -25.01 -9.83
C GLY A 936 36.99 -24.23 -9.80
N ALA A 937 35.85 -24.88 -10.06
CA ALA A 937 34.53 -24.35 -9.74
C ALA A 937 33.92 -25.03 -8.51
N LEU A 938 33.76 -26.36 -8.54
CA LEU A 938 33.07 -27.12 -7.50
C LEU A 938 33.97 -28.19 -6.88
N ASN A 939 34.03 -28.24 -5.56
CA ASN A 939 34.67 -29.31 -4.81
C ASN A 939 33.64 -29.99 -3.88
N VAL A 940 33.40 -31.29 -4.04
CA VAL A 940 32.40 -32.01 -3.25
C VAL A 940 33.01 -33.27 -2.65
N ASN A 941 32.85 -33.43 -1.33
CA ASN A 941 33.38 -34.54 -0.57
C ASN A 941 32.29 -35.18 0.30
N ALA A 942 32.20 -36.52 0.29
CA ALA A 942 31.28 -37.30 1.11
C ALA A 942 29.79 -36.92 0.94
N ALA A 943 29.38 -36.45 -0.25
CA ALA A 943 28.01 -36.02 -0.49
C ALA A 943 27.04 -37.20 -0.70
N ALA A 944 25.85 -37.09 -0.12
CA ALA A 944 24.78 -38.08 -0.30
C ALA A 944 24.19 -38.02 -1.73
N ASN A 945 24.01 -36.82 -2.28
CA ASN A 945 23.52 -36.63 -3.64
C ASN A 945 24.09 -35.36 -4.27
N VAL A 946 24.60 -35.50 -5.50
CA VAL A 946 25.09 -34.41 -6.33
C VAL A 946 24.39 -34.47 -7.68
N THR A 947 23.77 -33.37 -8.09
CA THR A 947 23.13 -33.27 -9.41
C THR A 947 23.50 -31.95 -10.06
N VAL A 948 24.05 -32.00 -11.27
CA VAL A 948 24.42 -30.83 -12.06
C VAL A 948 23.81 -30.97 -13.45
N MET A 949 22.98 -30.01 -13.85
CA MET A 949 22.28 -30.06 -15.13
C MET A 949 22.22 -28.71 -15.84
N SER A 950 22.16 -28.74 -17.18
CA SER A 950 21.95 -27.54 -18.00
C SER A 950 22.90 -26.39 -17.63
N SER A 951 24.14 -26.72 -17.24
CA SER A 951 25.10 -25.78 -16.64
C SER A 951 26.42 -25.74 -17.41
N VAL A 952 27.15 -24.62 -17.26
CA VAL A 952 28.31 -24.30 -18.10
C VAL A 952 29.53 -23.96 -17.23
N PHE A 953 30.65 -24.63 -17.47
CA PHE A 953 31.93 -24.49 -16.77
C PHE A 953 33.02 -24.07 -17.76
N VAL A 954 33.50 -22.82 -17.65
CA VAL A 954 34.45 -22.24 -18.59
C VAL A 954 35.68 -21.70 -17.89
N GLY A 955 36.88 -22.13 -18.31
CA GLY A 955 38.13 -21.51 -17.88
C GLY A 955 38.45 -21.70 -16.39
N ASN A 956 37.89 -22.71 -15.73
CA ASN A 956 38.14 -22.94 -14.30
C ASN A 956 39.42 -23.77 -14.10
N GLU A 957 40.12 -23.53 -12.99
CA GLU A 957 41.50 -24.02 -12.76
C GLU A 957 41.68 -24.59 -11.34
N ALA A 958 42.31 -25.77 -11.23
CA ALA A 958 42.70 -26.38 -9.94
C ALA A 958 43.85 -27.38 -10.08
N GLN A 959 44.33 -28.01 -8.99
CA GLN A 959 45.25 -29.15 -9.15
C GLN A 959 44.52 -30.41 -9.62
N ASN A 960 43.35 -30.71 -9.04
CA ASN A 960 42.48 -31.79 -9.49
C ASN A 960 41.06 -31.26 -9.71
N GLY A 961 40.42 -31.65 -10.82
CA GLY A 961 39.06 -31.20 -11.13
C GLY A 961 39.04 -29.73 -11.53
N GLY A 962 39.58 -29.37 -12.70
CA GLY A 962 39.64 -27.99 -13.17
C GLY A 962 38.26 -27.34 -13.19
N GLY A 963 37.24 -28.05 -13.67
CA GLY A 963 35.84 -27.71 -13.42
C GLY A 963 35.35 -28.20 -12.06
N VAL A 964 35.27 -29.52 -11.90
CA VAL A 964 34.60 -30.18 -10.76
C VAL A 964 35.47 -31.29 -10.19
N CYS A 965 35.57 -31.36 -8.86
CA CYS A 965 36.17 -32.47 -8.12
C CYS A 965 35.14 -33.12 -7.19
N LEU A 966 34.97 -34.44 -7.30
CA LEU A 966 34.09 -35.24 -6.45
C LEU A 966 34.89 -36.36 -5.75
N GLN A 967 34.65 -36.54 -4.45
CA GLN A 967 35.28 -37.60 -3.66
C GLN A 967 34.25 -38.25 -2.75
N GLU A 968 34.24 -39.59 -2.71
CA GLU A 968 33.43 -40.41 -1.79
C GLU A 968 31.92 -40.09 -1.84
N CYS A 969 31.41 -39.70 -3.02
CA CYS A 969 30.00 -39.33 -3.21
C CYS A 969 29.14 -40.56 -3.49
N VAL A 970 28.04 -40.70 -2.77
CA VAL A 970 27.14 -41.85 -2.89
C VAL A 970 26.39 -41.85 -4.23
N ARG A 971 25.95 -40.67 -4.69
CA ARG A 971 25.30 -40.48 -5.99
C ARG A 971 25.72 -39.16 -6.63
N SER A 972 26.20 -39.21 -7.88
CA SER A 972 26.53 -38.05 -8.69
C SER A 972 25.90 -38.16 -10.09
N SER A 973 25.13 -37.16 -10.53
CA SER A 973 24.53 -37.13 -11.86
C SER A 973 24.85 -35.84 -12.59
N PHE A 974 25.39 -35.96 -13.80
CA PHE A 974 25.66 -34.85 -14.71
C PHE A 974 24.93 -35.10 -16.02
N PHE A 975 24.10 -34.17 -16.46
CA PHE A 975 23.47 -34.25 -17.77
C PHE A 975 23.28 -32.87 -18.41
N ASP A 976 23.38 -32.79 -19.74
CA ASP A 976 23.18 -31.54 -20.48
C ASP A 976 24.12 -30.40 -20.02
N ASN A 977 25.40 -30.70 -19.79
CA ASN A 977 26.38 -29.71 -19.32
C ASN A 977 27.45 -29.39 -20.38
N ALA A 978 28.17 -28.28 -20.19
CA ALA A 978 29.34 -27.94 -21.00
C ALA A 978 30.55 -27.60 -20.14
N PHE A 979 31.69 -28.26 -20.40
CA PHE A 979 32.99 -28.02 -19.79
C PHE A 979 33.96 -27.56 -20.87
N THR A 980 34.30 -26.27 -20.88
CA THR A 980 35.16 -25.68 -21.91
C THR A 980 36.39 -25.03 -21.31
N SER A 981 37.57 -25.37 -21.83
CA SER A 981 38.84 -24.72 -21.47
C SER A 981 39.16 -24.76 -19.97
N ASN A 982 38.69 -25.77 -19.24
CA ASN A 982 39.06 -25.98 -17.84
C ASN A 982 40.41 -26.69 -17.77
N TRP A 983 41.21 -26.36 -16.76
CA TRP A 983 42.59 -26.82 -16.64
C TRP A 983 42.86 -27.42 -15.26
N ALA A 984 43.56 -28.55 -15.23
CA ALA A 984 44.02 -29.17 -13.99
C ALA A 984 45.51 -29.52 -14.03
N ASP A 985 46.28 -29.16 -13.00
CA ASP A 985 47.71 -29.54 -12.94
C ASP A 985 47.94 -31.06 -12.97
N LYS A 986 47.02 -31.84 -12.37
CA LYS A 986 47.20 -33.27 -12.13
C LYS A 986 46.16 -34.12 -12.84
N ALA A 987 44.88 -33.92 -12.57
CA ALA A 987 43.86 -34.82 -13.11
C ALA A 987 42.48 -34.17 -13.25
N GLY A 988 41.73 -34.58 -14.27
CA GLY A 988 40.34 -34.19 -14.45
C GLY A 988 40.19 -32.71 -14.81
N GLY A 989 40.66 -32.30 -16.00
CA GLY A 989 40.54 -30.89 -16.44
C GLY A 989 39.08 -30.42 -16.42
N GLY A 990 38.15 -31.23 -16.93
CA GLY A 990 36.72 -31.04 -16.72
C GLY A 990 36.25 -31.54 -15.35
N ILE A 991 36.23 -32.86 -15.16
CA ILE A 991 35.70 -33.54 -13.98
C ILE A 991 36.71 -34.55 -13.42
N PHE A 992 36.90 -34.54 -12.11
CA PHE A 992 37.63 -35.53 -11.34
C PHE A 992 36.68 -36.27 -10.39
N GLN A 993 36.70 -37.60 -10.36
CA GLN A 993 35.92 -38.42 -9.42
C GLN A 993 36.77 -39.50 -8.76
N LEU A 994 36.62 -39.65 -7.45
CA LEU A 994 37.27 -40.70 -6.66
C LEU A 994 36.25 -41.36 -5.75
N LYS A 995 36.07 -42.69 -5.86
CA LYS A 995 35.11 -43.44 -5.03
C LYS A 995 33.67 -42.93 -5.09
N CYS A 996 33.26 -42.49 -6.28
CA CYS A 996 31.90 -41.98 -6.53
C CYS A 996 31.07 -42.97 -7.36
N SER A 997 29.74 -42.87 -7.26
CA SER A 997 28.80 -43.62 -8.10
C SER A 997 27.81 -42.69 -8.80
N GLY A 998 27.55 -42.88 -10.10
CA GLY A 998 26.51 -42.19 -10.89
C GLY A 998 26.98 -41.60 -12.22
N ASP A 999 26.03 -41.13 -13.05
CA ASP A 999 26.19 -41.03 -14.50
C ASP A 999 26.61 -39.64 -15.04
N ILE A 1000 27.21 -39.62 -16.24
CA ILE A 1000 27.56 -38.39 -16.98
C ILE A 1000 27.06 -38.53 -18.42
N THR A 1001 25.89 -37.97 -18.73
CA THR A 1001 25.23 -38.09 -20.04
C THR A 1001 25.15 -36.74 -20.74
N ASP A 1002 25.00 -36.73 -22.06
CA ASP A 1002 24.69 -35.55 -22.89
C ASP A 1002 25.55 -34.32 -22.57
N THR A 1003 26.83 -34.53 -22.24
CA THR A 1003 27.72 -33.48 -21.76
C THR A 1003 28.81 -33.21 -22.80
N TYR A 1004 29.13 -31.93 -22.99
CA TYR A 1004 30.15 -31.50 -23.95
C TYR A 1004 31.44 -31.06 -23.25
N PHE A 1005 32.54 -31.74 -23.55
CA PHE A 1005 33.88 -31.43 -23.06
C PHE A 1005 34.74 -30.91 -24.19
N ARG A 1006 35.17 -29.65 -24.11
CA ARG A 1006 35.94 -29.00 -25.16
C ARG A 1006 37.18 -28.28 -24.62
N ASP A 1007 38.30 -28.40 -25.31
CA ASP A 1007 39.51 -27.60 -25.04
C ASP A 1007 40.04 -27.72 -23.59
N ASN A 1008 39.65 -28.76 -22.85
CA ASN A 1008 40.09 -28.98 -21.47
C ASN A 1008 41.48 -29.62 -21.44
N GLN A 1009 42.22 -29.34 -20.37
CA GLN A 1009 43.62 -29.71 -20.25
C GLN A 1009 43.93 -30.30 -18.87
N ALA A 1010 44.70 -31.38 -18.82
CA ALA A 1010 45.26 -31.89 -17.57
C ALA A 1010 46.54 -32.70 -17.78
N LEU A 1011 47.20 -33.11 -16.70
CA LEU A 1011 48.24 -34.13 -16.79
C LEU A 1011 47.62 -35.51 -17.14
N ASN A 1012 46.53 -35.90 -16.45
CA ASN A 1012 45.78 -37.15 -16.64
C ASN A 1012 44.26 -36.87 -16.76
N GLY A 1013 43.55 -37.62 -17.62
CA GLY A 1013 42.11 -37.46 -17.85
C GLY A 1013 41.66 -36.01 -18.08
N ALA A 1014 42.04 -35.40 -19.21
CA ALA A 1014 41.80 -33.96 -19.43
C ALA A 1014 40.32 -33.57 -19.42
N SER A 1015 39.43 -34.44 -19.89
CA SER A 1015 37.98 -34.20 -19.76
C SER A 1015 37.44 -34.81 -18.47
N VAL A 1016 37.64 -36.10 -18.28
CA VAL A 1016 37.13 -36.85 -17.12
C VAL A 1016 38.21 -37.80 -16.60
N TRP A 1017 38.43 -37.78 -15.29
CA TRP A 1017 39.28 -38.75 -14.59
C TRP A 1017 38.49 -39.43 -13.49
N GLN A 1018 38.54 -40.77 -13.42
CA GLN A 1018 37.83 -41.57 -12.43
C GLN A 1018 38.72 -42.65 -11.81
N ASN A 1019 38.53 -42.89 -10.52
CA ASN A 1019 39.18 -43.99 -9.82
C ASN A 1019 38.27 -44.63 -8.75
N ASP A 1020 38.20 -45.96 -8.74
CA ASP A 1020 37.38 -46.76 -7.80
C ASP A 1020 35.88 -46.38 -7.82
N CYS A 1021 35.35 -46.10 -9.03
CA CYS A 1021 33.97 -45.66 -9.24
C CYS A 1021 33.06 -46.82 -9.68
N LYS A 1022 31.80 -46.84 -9.20
CA LYS A 1022 30.80 -47.89 -9.49
C LYS A 1022 29.57 -47.29 -10.19
N SER A 1023 29.27 -47.76 -11.40
CA SER A 1023 28.22 -47.27 -12.31
C SER A 1023 28.36 -45.80 -12.69
N VAL A 1024 28.89 -45.55 -13.89
CA VAL A 1024 28.92 -44.22 -14.53
C VAL A 1024 28.62 -44.38 -16.03
N ILE A 1025 27.36 -44.30 -16.45
CA ILE A 1025 26.99 -44.42 -17.87
C ILE A 1025 27.31 -43.10 -18.60
N HIS A 1026 28.20 -43.18 -19.58
CA HIS A 1026 28.55 -42.08 -20.47
C HIS A 1026 27.83 -42.22 -21.80
N SER A 1027 26.59 -41.74 -21.89
CA SER A 1027 25.79 -41.76 -23.13
C SER A 1027 25.62 -40.37 -23.73
N GLY A 1028 25.71 -40.26 -25.07
CA GLY A 1028 25.40 -39.01 -25.79
C GLY A 1028 26.41 -37.86 -25.62
N SER A 1029 27.53 -38.10 -24.94
CA SER A 1029 28.51 -37.05 -24.63
C SER A 1029 29.53 -36.85 -25.75
N ARG A 1030 30.04 -35.62 -25.86
CA ARG A 1030 31.02 -35.25 -26.89
C ARG A 1030 32.30 -34.68 -26.26
N PHE A 1031 33.45 -35.14 -26.73
CA PHE A 1031 34.78 -34.76 -26.29
C PHE A 1031 35.55 -34.22 -27.49
N ASP A 1032 35.95 -32.95 -27.47
CA ASP A 1032 36.53 -32.27 -28.62
C ASP A 1032 37.76 -31.44 -28.25
N ASN A 1033 38.89 -31.72 -28.88
CA ASN A 1033 40.12 -30.94 -28.75
C ASN A 1033 40.66 -30.82 -27.31
N ASN A 1034 40.48 -31.85 -26.50
CA ASN A 1034 41.04 -31.92 -25.15
C ASN A 1034 42.49 -32.44 -25.21
N ALA A 1035 43.32 -32.07 -24.22
CA ALA A 1035 44.74 -32.42 -24.22
C ALA A 1035 45.24 -32.89 -22.84
N ALA A 1036 45.83 -34.09 -22.82
CA ALA A 1036 46.54 -34.64 -21.67
C ALA A 1036 48.02 -34.85 -21.97
N THR A 1037 48.90 -34.59 -21.00
CA THR A 1037 50.35 -34.76 -21.19
C THR A 1037 50.86 -36.16 -20.83
N GLN A 1038 50.19 -36.92 -19.96
CA GLN A 1038 50.57 -38.29 -19.57
C GLN A 1038 49.43 -39.32 -19.70
N GLY A 1039 48.18 -38.88 -19.60
CA GLY A 1039 47.02 -39.77 -19.64
C GLY A 1039 46.20 -39.67 -20.91
N SER A 1040 44.88 -39.89 -20.76
CA SER A 1040 43.88 -39.69 -21.81
C SER A 1040 43.38 -38.24 -21.86
N ALA A 1041 43.14 -37.72 -23.06
CA ALA A 1041 42.52 -36.41 -23.25
C ALA A 1041 40.99 -36.45 -23.06
N GLY A 1042 40.35 -37.57 -23.39
CA GLY A 1042 38.93 -37.78 -23.12
C GLY A 1042 38.73 -38.28 -21.69
N ILE A 1043 38.50 -39.58 -21.55
CA ILE A 1043 38.16 -40.23 -20.29
C ILE A 1043 39.32 -41.12 -19.83
N GLU A 1044 39.66 -41.03 -18.55
CA GLU A 1044 40.62 -41.90 -17.88
C GLU A 1044 39.98 -42.65 -16.70
N LEU A 1045 40.08 -43.98 -16.71
CA LEU A 1045 39.37 -44.87 -15.78
C LEU A 1045 40.33 -45.84 -15.10
N ASN A 1046 40.35 -45.80 -13.77
CA ASN A 1046 41.19 -46.68 -12.95
C ASN A 1046 40.32 -47.48 -11.98
N GLN A 1047 40.33 -48.81 -12.06
CA GLN A 1047 39.60 -49.70 -11.15
C GLN A 1047 38.09 -49.39 -11.09
N CYS A 1048 37.48 -49.00 -12.21
CA CYS A 1048 36.06 -48.63 -12.28
C CYS A 1048 35.19 -49.78 -12.84
N SER A 1049 33.87 -49.66 -12.69
CA SER A 1049 32.89 -50.55 -13.34
C SER A 1049 31.81 -49.74 -14.08
N LEU A 1050 31.86 -49.65 -15.41
CA LEU A 1050 30.95 -48.81 -16.21
C LEU A 1050 30.90 -49.14 -17.72
N ASP A 1051 29.82 -48.72 -18.39
CA ASP A 1051 29.64 -48.77 -19.85
C ASP A 1051 29.73 -47.37 -20.48
N ILE A 1052 30.43 -47.27 -21.61
CA ILE A 1052 30.58 -46.05 -22.43
C ILE A 1052 29.89 -46.28 -23.77
N GLY A 1053 28.85 -45.49 -24.06
CA GLY A 1053 27.98 -45.71 -25.22
C GLY A 1053 27.70 -44.42 -25.98
N PHE A 1054 27.47 -44.47 -27.30
CA PHE A 1054 26.90 -43.34 -28.05
C PHE A 1054 27.64 -42.00 -27.88
N CYS A 1055 28.97 -42.03 -27.72
CA CYS A 1055 29.80 -40.85 -27.48
C CYS A 1055 30.66 -40.51 -28.70
N THR A 1056 31.02 -39.23 -28.86
CA THR A 1056 31.95 -38.78 -29.90
C THR A 1056 33.23 -38.23 -29.27
N PHE A 1057 34.38 -38.74 -29.71
CA PHE A 1057 35.71 -38.32 -29.29
C PHE A 1057 36.48 -37.82 -30.51
N ALA A 1058 36.76 -36.52 -30.55
CA ALA A 1058 37.41 -35.88 -31.67
C ALA A 1058 38.63 -35.06 -31.25
N ARG A 1059 39.72 -35.14 -32.03
CA ARG A 1059 40.90 -34.28 -31.87
C ARG A 1059 41.55 -34.33 -30.49
N GLY A 1060 41.38 -35.43 -29.74
CA GLY A 1060 42.02 -35.62 -28.45
C GLY A 1060 43.52 -35.85 -28.61
N ARG A 1061 44.33 -35.27 -27.72
CA ARG A 1061 45.78 -35.52 -27.66
C ARG A 1061 46.17 -36.05 -26.28
N GLY A 1062 46.63 -37.29 -26.20
CA GLY A 1062 47.07 -37.93 -24.95
C GLY A 1062 48.39 -38.67 -25.12
N ASP A 1063 48.87 -39.31 -24.06
CA ASP A 1063 49.98 -40.26 -24.15
C ASP A 1063 49.45 -41.70 -24.32
N LYS A 1064 48.38 -42.05 -23.61
CA LYS A 1064 47.75 -43.38 -23.68
C LYS A 1064 46.26 -43.25 -23.91
N GLY A 1065 45.76 -43.82 -25.01
CA GLY A 1065 44.33 -43.82 -25.30
C GLY A 1065 43.78 -42.40 -25.36
N ALA A 1066 44.12 -41.62 -26.39
CA ALA A 1066 43.83 -40.18 -26.40
C ALA A 1066 42.33 -39.85 -26.22
N ALA A 1067 41.44 -40.76 -26.60
CA ALA A 1067 40.02 -40.67 -26.27
C ALA A 1067 39.68 -41.38 -24.95
N ILE A 1068 40.10 -42.64 -24.77
CA ILE A 1068 39.77 -43.44 -23.58
C ILE A 1068 40.98 -44.23 -23.11
N TYR A 1069 41.30 -44.11 -21.82
CA TYR A 1069 42.26 -44.95 -21.12
C TYR A 1069 41.57 -45.73 -20.00
N MET A 1070 41.76 -47.05 -19.98
CA MET A 1070 41.21 -47.96 -18.97
C MET A 1070 42.32 -48.80 -18.34
N GLN A 1071 42.38 -48.82 -17.01
CA GLN A 1071 43.29 -49.66 -16.24
C GLN A 1071 42.55 -50.37 -15.10
N GLY A 1072 42.50 -51.70 -15.12
CA GLY A 1072 41.82 -52.47 -14.05
C GLY A 1072 40.29 -52.32 -14.06
N THR A 1073 39.69 -51.89 -15.17
CA THR A 1073 38.28 -51.49 -15.26
C THR A 1073 37.42 -52.60 -15.88
N THR A 1074 36.14 -52.68 -15.50
CA THR A 1074 35.16 -53.62 -16.08
C THR A 1074 34.00 -52.91 -16.78
N GLY A 1075 33.74 -53.22 -18.04
CA GLY A 1075 32.57 -52.76 -18.81
C GLY A 1075 32.88 -52.43 -20.27
N ASN A 1076 31.84 -52.10 -21.05
CA ASN A 1076 31.91 -52.07 -22.52
C ASN A 1076 32.10 -50.65 -23.08
N VAL A 1077 32.72 -50.55 -24.25
CA VAL A 1077 32.72 -49.35 -25.11
C VAL A 1077 31.93 -49.69 -26.37
N HIS A 1078 30.83 -48.99 -26.65
CA HIS A 1078 30.01 -49.32 -27.81
C HIS A 1078 29.36 -48.12 -28.49
N ASP A 1079 29.04 -48.27 -29.78
CA ASP A 1079 28.33 -47.26 -30.57
C ASP A 1079 28.95 -45.85 -30.52
N CYS A 1080 30.28 -45.76 -30.39
CA CYS A 1080 31.01 -44.50 -30.27
C CYS A 1080 31.70 -44.10 -31.59
N GLU A 1081 32.00 -42.81 -31.76
CA GLU A 1081 32.82 -42.29 -32.86
C GLU A 1081 34.14 -41.72 -32.32
N PHE A 1082 35.26 -42.13 -32.92
CA PHE A 1082 36.61 -41.69 -32.59
C PHE A 1082 37.27 -41.11 -33.85
N ASP A 1083 37.41 -39.78 -33.93
CA ASP A 1083 37.98 -39.09 -35.10
C ASP A 1083 39.22 -38.25 -34.74
N ARG A 1084 40.32 -38.45 -35.47
CA ARG A 1084 41.54 -37.62 -35.38
C ARG A 1084 42.15 -37.53 -33.97
N ASN A 1085 42.08 -38.60 -33.19
CA ASN A 1085 42.74 -38.66 -31.88
C ASN A 1085 44.20 -39.08 -32.04
N ALA A 1086 45.09 -38.56 -31.19
CA ALA A 1086 46.53 -38.76 -31.31
C ALA A 1086 47.16 -39.13 -29.95
N ALA A 1087 47.79 -40.32 -29.89
CA ALA A 1087 48.43 -40.84 -28.67
C ALA A 1087 49.86 -41.38 -28.92
N LEU A 1088 50.59 -41.71 -27.84
CA LEU A 1088 51.78 -42.56 -27.94
C LEU A 1088 51.38 -44.02 -28.19
N SER A 1089 50.40 -44.53 -27.44
CA SER A 1089 49.83 -45.88 -27.60
C SER A 1089 48.31 -45.87 -27.55
N GLY A 1090 47.66 -46.59 -28.46
CA GLY A 1090 46.20 -46.60 -28.62
C GLY A 1090 45.71 -45.23 -29.08
N GLY A 1091 45.80 -44.95 -30.39
CA GLY A 1091 45.52 -43.62 -30.95
C GLY A 1091 44.16 -43.06 -30.53
N ALA A 1092 43.18 -43.92 -30.30
CA ALA A 1092 41.92 -43.58 -29.64
C ALA A 1092 41.77 -44.26 -28.26
N VAL A 1093 41.87 -45.59 -28.18
CA VAL A 1093 41.52 -46.36 -26.99
C VAL A 1093 42.71 -47.17 -26.48
N PHE A 1094 42.96 -47.12 -25.17
CA PHE A 1094 43.93 -47.95 -24.47
C PHE A 1094 43.24 -48.73 -23.34
N ARG A 1095 43.46 -50.04 -23.29
CA ARG A 1095 42.93 -50.94 -22.25
C ARG A 1095 44.04 -51.79 -21.63
N GLY A 1096 44.25 -51.62 -20.33
CA GLY A 1096 45.20 -52.38 -19.52
C GLY A 1096 44.51 -53.17 -18.41
N SER A 1097 44.76 -54.47 -18.27
CA SER A 1097 44.23 -55.32 -17.19
C SER A 1097 42.72 -55.17 -16.96
N SER A 1098 41.94 -54.99 -18.04
CA SER A 1098 40.52 -54.59 -17.99
C SER A 1098 39.63 -55.65 -18.67
N ASN A 1099 38.35 -55.74 -18.27
CA ASN A 1099 37.40 -56.69 -18.84
C ASN A 1099 36.23 -55.96 -19.53
N GLY A 1100 35.78 -56.44 -20.69
CA GLY A 1100 34.63 -55.88 -21.43
C GLY A 1100 34.90 -55.65 -22.92
N ASN A 1101 33.83 -55.46 -23.69
CA ASN A 1101 33.86 -55.48 -25.15
C ASN A 1101 34.01 -54.08 -25.77
N VAL A 1102 34.57 -54.01 -26.98
CA VAL A 1102 34.52 -52.82 -27.85
C VAL A 1102 33.67 -53.16 -29.08
N ALA A 1103 32.50 -52.54 -29.25
CA ALA A 1103 31.57 -52.93 -30.31
C ALA A 1103 30.87 -51.78 -31.03
N GLY A 1104 30.42 -52.01 -32.27
CA GLY A 1104 29.54 -51.06 -32.98
C GLY A 1104 30.11 -49.66 -33.22
N SER A 1105 31.41 -49.45 -33.02
CA SER A 1105 32.04 -48.13 -32.97
C SER A 1105 32.82 -47.81 -34.24
N VAL A 1106 33.08 -46.51 -34.46
CA VAL A 1106 33.74 -45.99 -35.66
C VAL A 1106 35.06 -45.33 -35.29
N PHE A 1107 36.16 -45.77 -35.87
CA PHE A 1107 37.51 -45.24 -35.66
C PHE A 1107 38.05 -44.67 -36.96
N ARG A 1108 38.20 -43.34 -37.04
CA ARG A 1108 38.71 -42.63 -38.23
C ARG A 1108 39.91 -41.75 -37.91
N ASN A 1109 40.91 -41.75 -38.78
CA ASN A 1109 42.03 -40.79 -38.74
C ASN A 1109 42.81 -40.77 -37.40
N ASN A 1110 42.74 -41.82 -36.58
CA ASN A 1110 43.43 -41.83 -35.29
C ASN A 1110 44.90 -42.23 -35.50
N THR A 1111 45.79 -41.65 -34.71
CA THR A 1111 47.23 -41.81 -34.87
C THR A 1111 47.89 -42.23 -33.55
N ALA A 1112 48.78 -43.21 -33.62
CA ALA A 1112 49.64 -43.60 -32.52
C ALA A 1112 51.12 -43.50 -32.93
N ARG A 1113 52.00 -43.15 -31.99
CA ARG A 1113 53.45 -43.09 -32.27
C ARG A 1113 54.18 -44.42 -32.06
N GLN A 1114 53.68 -45.30 -31.20
CA GLN A 1114 54.37 -46.56 -30.85
C GLN A 1114 53.53 -47.81 -31.14
N TYR A 1115 52.31 -47.91 -30.60
CA TYR A 1115 51.50 -49.13 -30.66
C TYR A 1115 50.00 -48.83 -30.85
N GLY A 1116 49.33 -49.56 -31.74
CA GLY A 1116 47.87 -49.52 -31.90
C GLY A 1116 47.34 -48.19 -32.45
N GLY A 1117 47.28 -48.03 -33.77
CA GLY A 1117 46.85 -46.79 -34.43
C GLY A 1117 45.45 -46.30 -34.00
N ALA A 1118 44.55 -47.23 -33.66
CA ALA A 1118 43.26 -46.94 -33.05
C ALA A 1118 43.14 -47.53 -31.63
N ILE A 1119 43.44 -48.82 -31.44
CA ILE A 1119 43.21 -49.53 -30.18
C ILE A 1119 44.49 -50.23 -29.70
N TYR A 1120 44.77 -50.11 -28.41
CA TYR A 1120 45.81 -50.88 -27.71
C TYR A 1120 45.20 -51.68 -26.54
N ASP A 1121 45.40 -53.00 -26.54
CA ASP A 1121 44.97 -53.92 -25.48
C ASP A 1121 46.17 -54.61 -24.82
N SER A 1122 46.20 -54.62 -23.49
CA SER A 1122 47.19 -55.35 -22.72
C SER A 1122 46.54 -56.03 -21.51
N HIS A 1123 46.60 -57.36 -21.41
CA HIS A 1123 45.96 -58.12 -20.32
C HIS A 1123 44.44 -57.94 -20.24
N VAL A 1124 43.75 -57.91 -21.40
CA VAL A 1124 42.31 -57.64 -21.50
C VAL A 1124 41.50 -58.92 -21.66
N GLN A 1125 40.31 -58.99 -21.07
CA GLN A 1125 39.31 -60.05 -21.36
C GLN A 1125 38.07 -59.43 -22.02
N GLY A 1126 37.89 -59.59 -23.33
CA GLY A 1126 36.74 -59.05 -24.05
C GLY A 1126 36.90 -58.98 -25.57
N ASP A 1127 35.78 -58.98 -26.27
CA ASP A 1127 35.71 -59.02 -27.73
C ASP A 1127 35.85 -57.62 -28.35
N ILE A 1128 36.40 -57.54 -29.57
CA ILE A 1128 36.32 -56.37 -30.44
C ILE A 1128 35.50 -56.79 -31.68
N THR A 1129 34.28 -56.27 -31.84
CA THR A 1129 33.35 -56.77 -32.87
C THR A 1129 32.43 -55.70 -33.47
N GLY A 1130 32.16 -55.79 -34.77
CA GLY A 1130 31.19 -54.93 -35.45
C GLY A 1130 31.58 -53.45 -35.51
N ASN A 1131 32.87 -53.14 -35.45
CA ASN A 1131 33.42 -51.79 -35.55
C ASN A 1131 33.83 -51.47 -36.99
N MET A 1132 34.01 -50.19 -37.30
CA MET A 1132 34.52 -49.71 -38.59
C MET A 1132 35.79 -48.87 -38.40
N PHE A 1133 36.86 -49.23 -39.11
CA PHE A 1133 38.15 -48.58 -39.06
C PHE A 1133 38.49 -47.96 -40.42
N ALA A 1134 38.90 -46.69 -40.44
CA ALA A 1134 39.36 -46.01 -41.65
C ALA A 1134 40.53 -45.04 -41.33
N ASP A 1135 41.58 -45.09 -42.14
CA ASP A 1135 42.69 -44.13 -42.10
C ASP A 1135 43.37 -43.96 -40.72
N ASN A 1136 43.40 -45.01 -39.89
CA ASN A 1136 44.13 -45.00 -38.63
C ASN A 1136 45.60 -45.41 -38.88
N ALA A 1137 46.56 -44.76 -38.23
CA ALA A 1137 47.98 -44.94 -38.51
C ALA A 1137 48.84 -45.11 -37.25
N CYS A 1138 49.93 -45.87 -37.37
CA CYS A 1138 50.96 -46.00 -36.35
C CYS A 1138 52.34 -45.65 -36.93
N GLU A 1139 53.02 -44.63 -36.39
CA GLU A 1139 54.27 -44.10 -36.96
C GLU A 1139 55.51 -44.96 -36.63
N GLY A 1140 55.53 -45.65 -35.48
CA GLY A 1140 56.71 -46.32 -34.92
C GLY A 1140 57.02 -47.72 -35.45
N GLY A 1141 56.27 -48.24 -36.42
CA GLY A 1141 56.50 -49.55 -37.06
C GLY A 1141 56.28 -50.78 -36.18
N LYS A 1142 55.76 -50.62 -34.95
CA LYS A 1142 55.56 -51.72 -33.97
C LYS A 1142 54.10 -51.99 -33.58
N GLY A 1143 53.12 -51.56 -34.36
CA GLY A 1143 51.74 -51.95 -34.09
C GLY A 1143 50.80 -51.49 -35.18
N ALA A 1144 49.88 -52.37 -35.53
CA ALA A 1144 48.90 -52.14 -36.56
C ALA A 1144 47.71 -51.29 -36.05
N THR A 1145 46.62 -51.15 -36.81
CA THR A 1145 45.41 -50.41 -36.38
C THR A 1145 44.93 -50.86 -35.00
N VAL A 1146 45.05 -52.16 -34.70
CA VAL A 1146 44.82 -52.75 -33.38
C VAL A 1146 46.10 -53.48 -32.91
N PHE A 1147 46.50 -53.26 -31.65
CA PHE A 1147 47.63 -53.97 -31.03
C PHE A 1147 47.19 -54.65 -29.73
N ARG A 1148 47.53 -55.93 -29.54
CA ARG A 1148 47.05 -56.72 -28.40
C ARG A 1148 48.15 -57.61 -27.79
N THR A 1149 48.29 -57.59 -26.47
CA THR A 1149 49.26 -58.40 -25.72
C THR A 1149 48.62 -59.15 -24.55
N VAL A 1150 48.78 -60.48 -24.50
CA VAL A 1150 48.31 -61.34 -23.38
C VAL A 1150 46.83 -61.11 -23.03
N SER A 1151 45.93 -61.08 -24.01
CA SER A 1151 44.50 -60.80 -23.85
C SER A 1151 43.64 -61.95 -24.41
N SER A 1152 42.45 -62.22 -23.84
CA SER A 1152 41.49 -63.22 -24.33
C SER A 1152 40.21 -62.57 -24.87
N GLY A 1153 39.60 -63.18 -25.89
CA GLY A 1153 38.42 -62.64 -26.60
C GLY A 1153 38.61 -62.64 -28.12
N SER A 1154 37.50 -62.73 -28.85
CA SER A 1154 37.46 -62.80 -30.31
C SER A 1154 37.63 -61.42 -30.98
N LEU A 1155 38.21 -61.44 -32.18
CA LEU A 1155 38.13 -60.35 -33.17
C LEU A 1155 37.04 -60.76 -34.17
N GLY A 1156 35.94 -60.02 -34.20
CA GLY A 1156 34.75 -60.35 -35.01
C GLY A 1156 34.79 -59.76 -36.42
N THR A 1157 33.63 -59.66 -37.08
CA THR A 1157 33.48 -59.06 -38.41
C THR A 1157 33.59 -57.53 -38.37
N ASP A 1158 34.81 -57.00 -38.21
CA ASP A 1158 35.08 -55.56 -38.25
C ASP A 1158 35.33 -55.07 -39.70
N GLN A 1159 34.74 -53.94 -40.08
CA GLN A 1159 34.92 -53.37 -41.42
C GLN A 1159 36.19 -52.50 -41.48
N GLY A 1160 37.00 -52.69 -42.52
CA GLY A 1160 38.24 -51.91 -42.71
C GLY A 1160 39.44 -52.37 -41.87
N LEU A 1161 39.37 -53.56 -41.28
CA LEU A 1161 40.51 -54.26 -40.67
C LEU A 1161 40.89 -55.50 -41.48
N ASN A 1162 42.14 -55.60 -41.90
CA ASN A 1162 42.75 -56.83 -42.40
C ASN A 1162 43.50 -57.54 -41.26
N ALA A 1163 43.08 -58.75 -40.89
CA ALA A 1163 43.66 -59.47 -39.75
C ALA A 1163 45.18 -59.75 -39.86
N ASP A 1164 45.73 -59.85 -41.09
CA ASP A 1164 47.15 -60.18 -41.31
C ASP A 1164 48.09 -58.96 -41.27
N SER A 1165 47.57 -57.74 -41.52
CA SER A 1165 48.37 -56.50 -41.57
C SER A 1165 47.98 -55.46 -40.53
N ASP A 1166 46.71 -55.48 -40.10
CA ASP A 1166 46.08 -54.42 -39.31
C ASP A 1166 45.90 -54.82 -37.83
N VAL A 1167 46.30 -56.03 -37.46
CA VAL A 1167 46.32 -56.55 -36.09
C VAL A 1167 47.70 -57.14 -35.75
N VAL A 1168 48.26 -56.73 -34.61
CA VAL A 1168 49.47 -57.37 -34.06
C VAL A 1168 49.14 -58.03 -32.71
N LEU A 1169 49.46 -59.32 -32.61
CA LEU A 1169 49.35 -60.12 -31.40
C LEU A 1169 50.76 -60.39 -30.85
N ASP A 1170 51.15 -59.74 -29.76
CA ASP A 1170 52.40 -60.04 -29.06
C ASP A 1170 52.09 -60.90 -27.84
N ASN A 1171 52.21 -62.22 -28.02
CA ASN A 1171 51.91 -63.22 -26.99
C ASN A 1171 53.19 -63.99 -26.66
N PRO A 1172 53.79 -63.82 -25.46
CA PRO A 1172 54.97 -64.60 -25.05
C PRO A 1172 54.70 -66.10 -24.85
N ALA A 1173 53.45 -66.57 -24.95
CA ALA A 1173 53.10 -67.98 -24.90
C ALA A 1173 51.94 -68.26 -25.86
N GLY A 1174 52.14 -69.18 -26.81
CA GLY A 1174 51.09 -69.60 -27.74
C GLY A 1174 49.92 -70.28 -27.03
N ALA A 1175 48.74 -69.67 -27.15
CA ALA A 1175 47.41 -70.30 -27.04
C ALA A 1175 46.39 -69.34 -27.67
#